data_AF-A0A932JRH3-F1
#
_entry.id   AF-A0A932JRH3-F1
#
_cell.length_a   1.000
_cell.length_b   1.000
_cell.length_c   1.000
_cell.angle_alpha   90.00
_cell.angle_beta   90.00
_cell.angle_gamma   90.00
#
_symmetry.space_group_name_H-M   'P 1'
#
loop_
_entity.id
_entity.type
_entity.pdbx_description
1 polymer ?
#
loop_
_entity_poly.entity_id
_entity_poly.type
_entity_poly.pdbx_seq_one_letter_code
_entity_poly.pdbx_strand_id
1 'polypeptide(L)'
;MLKIAVFASGEGTNLQALLDACRSRRVPGEVVLVVSSKEESGALRRAERAGARAVCRKPRDFSDAEAFDATLAALCGDAAVDVICLAGWMLKITAPLLDAFPDRILNIHPALLPAFGGQGMYGHRVHEAVIAAGARVSGCTIHLVDAVYDHGPIILQASVPVLPSDTAETLRDRVTTQEHWIYPEAVRLWAEDRVKLDGRRAMILPSREEASPRIRRAVISVSDKAGLVEFAKGLEELGVEIVSTSGTARTLIDAGVEVRPLDAMTGFPEILDGRVKTLHPKIHGGILLRRSDPRQTEEARALGLEPIDLVVVNLYPFERVAAGADSPYSREVIENIDIGGVTLIRAAAKNFEDVAVVVSPADYKAVLAELTASACQLNLETRRRLALDGIRHTADYDAMIARAWGAADAGAAAGSFPDTLTVTLTKAQVLRYGENPHQKAALYRHAGKAASFEQLHGKELSYNNLLDAFGTWDAVSEFDTPAAVIFKHVTPSGIGTAASVKDAFDKAWACDPLSAFGGIVAVNRPFPRELAEALGKRFLEVIVAPSFEPGALEVLREKKNVRLIAMKAPPPPTTLLRSLGDEVLATEPDHVAFGDALKTVTKRKPTTDEEAALRFAWRTAKHVRSNAIVLAGPDASVGIGAGQMSRVDSVRLAGEKYKAFLKDNPAPRCLVLASDAFFPFRDGMDQAAALGATAVIQPGGSIRDEEVVAAADEHGLAMVLTALRHFKH
;
A
#
# COMPACT_ATOMS: atom_id res chain seq x y z
N MET A 1 -26.99 -38.16 2.89
CA MET A 1 -26.64 -38.19 4.33
C MET A 1 -26.01 -39.54 4.59
N LEU A 2 -24.88 -39.56 5.30
CA LEU A 2 -24.15 -40.77 5.63
C LEU A 2 -25.01 -41.68 6.52
N LYS A 3 -25.21 -42.95 6.16
CA LYS A 3 -25.94 -43.94 6.96
C LYS A 3 -24.99 -44.67 7.91
N ILE A 4 -25.19 -44.47 9.21
CA ILE A 4 -24.27 -44.93 10.25
C ILE A 4 -24.88 -46.12 10.98
N ALA A 5 -24.12 -47.22 11.10
CA ALA A 5 -24.38 -48.25 12.10
C ALA A 5 -23.52 -48.02 13.33
N VAL A 6 -24.08 -48.17 14.53
CA VAL A 6 -23.33 -48.08 15.78
C VAL A 6 -23.38 -49.41 16.52
N PHE A 7 -22.22 -50.01 16.77
CA PHE A 7 -22.11 -51.26 17.53
C PHE A 7 -21.70 -50.92 18.96
N ALA A 8 -22.60 -51.13 19.92
CA ALA A 8 -22.41 -50.68 21.30
C ALA A 8 -23.10 -51.62 22.30
N SER A 9 -22.33 -52.15 23.26
CA SER A 9 -22.82 -53.13 24.24
C SER A 9 -22.79 -52.65 25.70
N GLY A 10 -22.49 -51.37 25.93
CA GLY A 10 -22.43 -50.73 27.25
C GLY A 10 -23.57 -49.73 27.50
N GLU A 11 -23.28 -48.69 28.30
CA GLU A 11 -24.23 -47.61 28.63
C GLU A 11 -24.62 -46.73 27.42
N GLY A 12 -23.83 -46.77 26.34
CA GLY A 12 -24.13 -46.08 25.08
C GLY A 12 -23.93 -44.56 25.12
N THR A 13 -23.05 -44.03 25.96
CA THR A 13 -22.76 -42.59 26.03
C THR A 13 -22.15 -42.05 24.73
N ASN A 14 -21.20 -42.79 24.13
CA ASN A 14 -20.65 -42.47 22.80
C ASN A 14 -21.71 -42.55 21.68
N LEU A 15 -22.65 -43.51 21.76
CA LEU A 15 -23.81 -43.56 20.86
C LEU A 15 -24.67 -42.29 21.00
N GLN A 16 -24.92 -41.83 22.23
CA GLN A 16 -25.67 -40.59 22.46
C GLN A 16 -24.99 -39.39 21.80
N ALA A 17 -23.68 -39.25 21.96
CA ALA A 17 -22.91 -38.17 21.35
C ALA A 17 -23.03 -38.16 19.81
N LEU A 18 -23.02 -39.33 19.17
CA LEU A 18 -23.24 -39.47 17.73
C LEU A 18 -24.68 -39.10 17.31
N LEU A 19 -25.69 -39.58 18.06
CA LEU A 19 -27.09 -39.25 17.82
C LEU A 19 -27.35 -37.74 17.91
N ASP A 20 -26.80 -37.09 18.95
CA ASP A 20 -26.95 -35.65 19.17
C ASP A 20 -26.22 -34.84 18.08
N ALA A 21 -25.05 -35.32 17.62
CA ALA A 21 -24.30 -34.69 16.54
C ALA A 21 -25.02 -34.79 15.18
N CYS A 22 -25.66 -35.92 14.90
CA CYS A 22 -26.49 -36.08 13.69
C CYS A 22 -27.73 -35.19 13.76
N ARG A 23 -28.42 -35.16 14.91
CA ARG A 23 -29.63 -34.35 15.12
C ARG A 23 -29.37 -32.85 14.98
N SER A 24 -28.24 -32.37 15.49
CA SER A 24 -27.80 -30.97 15.38
C SER A 24 -27.19 -30.62 14.01
N ARG A 25 -27.12 -31.58 13.07
CA ARG A 25 -26.46 -31.46 11.76
C ARG A 25 -24.96 -31.16 11.82
N ARG A 26 -24.32 -31.31 12.98
CA ARG A 26 -22.85 -31.25 13.11
C ARG A 26 -22.19 -32.40 12.35
N VAL A 27 -22.84 -33.56 12.28
CA VAL A 27 -22.48 -34.67 11.39
C VAL A 27 -23.55 -34.76 10.29
N PRO A 28 -23.19 -34.68 9.00
CA PRO A 28 -24.15 -34.80 7.90
C PRO A 28 -24.54 -36.28 7.63
N GLY A 29 -25.06 -36.93 8.67
CA GLY A 29 -25.41 -38.36 8.68
C GLY A 29 -26.60 -38.69 9.58
N GLU A 30 -27.01 -39.95 9.54
CA GLU A 30 -28.12 -40.52 10.29
C GLU A 30 -27.73 -41.89 10.84
N VAL A 31 -28.01 -42.13 12.13
CA VAL A 31 -27.81 -43.45 12.75
C VAL A 31 -29.01 -44.34 12.39
N VAL A 32 -28.82 -45.23 11.44
CA VAL A 32 -29.89 -46.08 10.88
C VAL A 32 -30.00 -47.44 11.57
N LEU A 33 -28.94 -47.89 12.23
CA LEU A 33 -28.87 -49.20 12.89
C LEU A 33 -28.01 -49.11 14.16
N VAL A 34 -28.51 -49.65 15.26
CA VAL A 34 -27.74 -49.87 16.49
C VAL A 34 -27.76 -51.35 16.82
N VAL A 35 -26.56 -51.95 16.92
CA VAL A 35 -26.40 -53.36 17.26
C VAL A 35 -25.75 -53.48 18.63
N SER A 36 -26.31 -54.37 19.46
CA SER A 36 -25.72 -54.74 20.74
C SER A 36 -25.55 -56.24 20.86
N SER A 37 -24.49 -56.68 21.54
CA SER A 37 -24.30 -58.07 21.92
C SER A 37 -24.98 -58.43 23.24
N LYS A 38 -25.68 -57.46 23.87
CA LYS A 38 -26.36 -57.59 25.16
C LYS A 38 -27.79 -57.04 25.10
N GLU A 39 -28.74 -57.89 25.48
CA GLU A 39 -30.18 -57.62 25.39
C GLU A 39 -30.64 -56.42 26.23
N GLU A 40 -30.07 -56.23 27.41
CA GLU A 40 -30.44 -55.15 28.33
C GLU A 40 -29.46 -53.95 28.32
N SER A 41 -28.73 -53.74 27.22
CA SER A 41 -27.74 -52.65 27.14
C SER A 41 -28.37 -51.24 27.13
N GLY A 42 -27.68 -50.26 27.74
CA GLY A 42 -28.08 -48.85 27.71
C GLY A 42 -28.09 -48.27 26.30
N ALA A 43 -27.24 -48.79 25.41
CA ALA A 43 -27.20 -48.42 24.00
C ALA A 43 -28.53 -48.70 23.27
N LEU A 44 -29.15 -49.87 23.45
CA LEU A 44 -30.44 -50.20 22.81
C LEU A 44 -31.56 -49.25 23.29
N ARG A 45 -31.61 -48.96 24.60
CA ARG A 45 -32.58 -48.00 25.17
C ARG A 45 -32.41 -46.60 24.59
N ARG A 46 -31.17 -46.16 24.34
CA ARG A 46 -30.89 -44.85 23.71
C ARG A 46 -31.28 -44.84 22.23
N ALA A 47 -31.03 -45.93 21.52
CA ALA A 47 -31.41 -46.08 20.12
C ALA A 47 -32.94 -46.00 19.95
N GLU A 48 -33.70 -46.74 20.77
CA GLU A 48 -35.17 -46.72 20.78
C GLU A 48 -35.71 -45.32 21.05
N ARG A 49 -35.18 -44.62 22.06
CA ARG A 49 -35.55 -43.22 22.37
C ARG A 49 -35.26 -42.25 21.23
N ALA A 50 -34.27 -42.53 20.42
CA ALA A 50 -33.90 -41.72 19.27
C ALA A 50 -34.59 -42.14 17.95
N GLY A 51 -35.40 -43.22 17.98
CA GLY A 51 -36.08 -43.75 16.80
C GLY A 51 -35.19 -44.54 15.85
N ALA A 52 -33.97 -44.92 16.24
CA ALA A 52 -33.06 -45.73 15.44
C ALA A 52 -33.40 -47.22 15.56
N ARG A 53 -33.23 -48.00 14.47
CA ARG A 53 -33.45 -49.46 14.48
C ARG A 53 -32.47 -50.13 15.46
N ALA A 54 -32.98 -50.70 16.54
CA ALA A 54 -32.18 -51.35 17.58
C ALA A 54 -32.28 -52.89 17.44
N VAL A 55 -31.14 -53.58 17.41
CA VAL A 55 -31.08 -55.05 17.24
C VAL A 55 -30.10 -55.66 18.25
N CYS A 56 -30.54 -56.71 18.94
CA CYS A 56 -29.66 -57.55 19.77
C CYS A 56 -29.30 -58.85 19.03
N ARG A 57 -28.01 -59.21 19.01
CA ARG A 57 -27.51 -60.51 18.55
C ARG A 57 -26.42 -61.00 19.50
N LYS A 58 -26.61 -62.16 20.13
CA LYS A 58 -25.63 -62.67 21.11
C LYS A 58 -24.64 -63.59 20.38
N PRO A 59 -23.32 -63.43 20.55
CA PRO A 59 -22.33 -64.27 19.87
C PRO A 59 -22.51 -65.77 20.14
N ARG A 60 -22.98 -66.13 21.34
CA ARG A 60 -23.26 -67.51 21.75
C ARG A 60 -24.35 -68.21 20.93
N ASP A 61 -25.13 -67.46 20.16
CA ASP A 61 -26.22 -68.00 19.33
C ASP A 61 -25.69 -68.46 17.95
N PHE A 62 -24.38 -68.36 17.70
CA PHE A 62 -23.72 -68.67 16.42
C PHE A 62 -22.61 -69.72 16.61
N SER A 63 -22.26 -70.42 15.52
CA SER A 63 -21.25 -71.50 15.55
C SER A 63 -19.85 -71.01 15.90
N ASP A 64 -19.50 -69.81 15.43
CA ASP A 64 -18.19 -69.17 15.56
C ASP A 64 -18.32 -67.66 15.33
N ALA A 65 -17.20 -66.94 15.46
CA ALA A 65 -17.16 -65.48 15.31
C ALA A 65 -17.37 -65.01 13.86
N GLU A 66 -16.99 -65.81 12.86
CA GLU A 66 -17.18 -65.45 11.44
C GLU A 66 -18.65 -65.55 11.05
N ALA A 67 -19.36 -66.59 11.49
CA ALA A 67 -20.80 -66.73 11.30
C ALA A 67 -21.59 -65.59 11.97
N PHE A 68 -21.12 -65.13 13.14
CA PHE A 68 -21.67 -63.96 13.82
C PHE A 68 -21.48 -62.68 13.00
N ASP A 69 -20.25 -62.39 12.58
CA ASP A 69 -19.95 -61.18 11.80
C ASP A 69 -20.55 -61.19 10.40
N ALA A 70 -20.70 -62.36 9.75
CA ALA A 70 -21.45 -62.49 8.50
C ALA A 70 -22.92 -62.07 8.66
N THR A 71 -23.51 -62.39 9.81
CA THR A 71 -24.88 -61.95 10.15
C THR A 71 -24.93 -60.45 10.41
N LEU A 72 -23.91 -59.87 11.06
CA LEU A 72 -23.81 -58.43 11.25
C LEU A 72 -23.64 -57.68 9.91
N ALA A 73 -22.82 -58.23 9.01
CA ALA A 73 -22.63 -57.69 7.66
C ALA A 73 -23.94 -57.68 6.87
N ALA A 74 -24.72 -58.76 6.93
CA ALA A 74 -26.05 -58.83 6.32
C ALA A 74 -27.02 -57.79 6.90
N LEU A 75 -27.07 -57.62 8.23
CA LEU A 75 -27.89 -56.60 8.88
C LEU A 75 -27.52 -55.17 8.45
N CYS A 76 -26.22 -54.89 8.34
CA CYS A 76 -25.72 -53.61 7.85
C CYS A 76 -26.06 -53.40 6.36
N GLY A 77 -25.97 -54.46 5.55
CA GLY A 77 -26.39 -54.44 4.14
C GLY A 77 -27.88 -54.13 3.98
N ASP A 78 -28.75 -54.78 4.75
CA ASP A 78 -30.20 -54.53 4.75
C ASP A 78 -30.56 -53.09 5.15
N ALA A 79 -29.78 -52.50 6.05
CA ALA A 79 -29.95 -51.11 6.48
C ALA A 79 -29.27 -50.10 5.54
N ALA A 80 -28.59 -50.57 4.48
CA ALA A 80 -27.78 -49.78 3.55
C ALA A 80 -26.77 -48.88 4.29
N VAL A 81 -26.04 -49.45 5.24
CA VAL A 81 -25.03 -48.74 6.05
C VAL A 81 -23.85 -48.31 5.18
N ASP A 82 -23.39 -47.09 5.37
CA ASP A 82 -22.19 -46.56 4.72
C ASP A 82 -20.95 -46.70 5.61
N VAL A 83 -21.10 -46.52 6.93
CA VAL A 83 -20.00 -46.59 7.91
C VAL A 83 -20.45 -47.28 9.21
N ILE A 84 -19.55 -48.05 9.81
CA ILE A 84 -19.75 -48.71 11.10
C ILE A 84 -18.92 -47.99 12.17
N CYS A 85 -19.54 -47.64 13.30
CA CYS A 85 -18.91 -47.02 14.46
C CYS A 85 -18.96 -47.99 15.65
N LEU A 86 -17.81 -48.52 16.06
CA LEU A 86 -17.66 -49.31 17.28
C LEU A 86 -17.60 -48.37 18.48
N ALA A 87 -18.57 -48.42 19.37
CA ALA A 87 -18.72 -47.53 20.52
C ALA A 87 -18.87 -48.36 21.81
N GLY A 88 -17.75 -48.90 22.29
CA GLY A 88 -17.77 -49.87 23.40
C GLY A 88 -18.19 -51.27 22.94
N TRP A 89 -17.71 -51.68 21.76
CA TRP A 89 -17.86 -53.03 21.22
C TRP A 89 -16.68 -53.90 21.68
N MET A 90 -16.95 -54.94 22.48
CA MET A 90 -15.90 -55.73 23.15
C MET A 90 -15.54 -57.02 22.42
N LEU A 91 -15.96 -57.15 21.15
CA LEU A 91 -15.76 -58.34 20.33
C LEU A 91 -14.80 -58.02 19.19
N LYS A 92 -13.93 -58.97 18.85
CA LYS A 92 -13.06 -58.84 17.69
C LYS A 92 -13.91 -58.87 16.43
N ILE A 93 -13.65 -57.96 15.50
CA ILE A 93 -14.20 -58.04 14.15
C ILE A 93 -13.34 -58.98 13.31
N THR A 94 -13.99 -59.82 12.52
CA THR A 94 -13.43 -60.88 11.68
C THR A 94 -13.64 -60.57 10.19
N ALA A 95 -13.07 -61.42 9.31
CA ALA A 95 -13.02 -61.19 7.88
C ALA A 95 -14.39 -60.88 7.23
N PRO A 96 -15.49 -61.59 7.53
CA PRO A 96 -16.78 -61.33 6.87
C PRO A 96 -17.28 -59.89 6.97
N LEU A 97 -17.05 -59.21 8.10
CA LEU A 97 -17.46 -57.81 8.26
C LEU A 97 -16.41 -56.84 7.73
N LEU A 98 -15.11 -57.13 7.92
CA LEU A 98 -14.02 -56.31 7.37
C LEU A 98 -14.08 -56.25 5.84
N ASP A 99 -14.35 -57.38 5.19
CA ASP A 99 -14.43 -57.50 3.73
C ASP A 99 -15.68 -56.81 3.17
N ALA A 100 -16.79 -56.80 3.92
CA ALA A 100 -18.01 -56.09 3.54
C ALA A 100 -17.86 -54.55 3.71
N PHE A 101 -17.07 -54.10 4.67
CA PHE A 101 -16.86 -52.70 5.01
C PHE A 101 -15.36 -52.32 5.01
N PRO A 102 -14.66 -52.48 3.86
CA PRO A 102 -13.23 -52.17 3.78
C PRO A 102 -13.03 -50.69 4.07
N ASP A 103 -12.11 -50.40 4.99
CA ASP A 103 -11.78 -49.05 5.49
C ASP A 103 -13.00 -48.25 6.01
N ARG A 104 -14.13 -48.90 6.33
CA ARG A 104 -15.39 -48.22 6.71
C ARG A 104 -15.86 -48.57 8.12
N ILE A 105 -14.96 -49.08 8.96
CA ILE A 105 -15.23 -49.39 10.36
C ILE A 105 -14.32 -48.53 11.23
N LEU A 106 -14.92 -47.62 11.98
CA LEU A 106 -14.23 -46.77 12.96
C LEU A 106 -14.36 -47.36 14.35
N ASN A 107 -13.29 -47.29 15.12
CA ASN A 107 -13.30 -47.63 16.54
C ASN A 107 -12.77 -46.47 17.38
N ILE A 108 -13.31 -46.37 18.59
CA ILE A 108 -12.81 -45.48 19.62
C ILE A 108 -12.09 -46.27 20.70
N HIS A 109 -10.83 -45.90 20.94
CA HIS A 109 -10.00 -46.48 21.99
C HIS A 109 -9.74 -45.45 23.11
N PRO A 110 -9.94 -45.80 24.40
CA PRO A 110 -9.83 -44.86 25.52
C PRO A 110 -8.38 -44.60 25.98
N ALA A 111 -7.44 -44.54 25.04
CA ALA A 111 -6.05 -44.10 25.22
C ALA A 111 -5.46 -43.53 23.91
N LEU A 112 -4.25 -42.97 23.98
CA LEU A 112 -3.48 -42.52 22.82
C LEU A 112 -2.72 -43.68 22.18
N LEU A 113 -3.30 -44.30 21.15
CA LEU A 113 -2.65 -45.39 20.41
C LEU A 113 -1.32 -44.92 19.76
N PRO A 114 -0.32 -45.80 19.66
CA PRO A 114 -0.35 -47.24 19.98
C PRO A 114 -0.22 -47.56 21.48
N ALA A 115 -0.05 -46.55 22.35
CA ALA A 115 0.10 -46.79 23.78
C ALA A 115 -1.22 -47.29 24.41
N PHE A 116 -1.08 -48.29 25.28
CA PHE A 116 -2.20 -48.90 26.00
C PHE A 116 -3.31 -49.48 25.08
N GLY A 117 -2.98 -49.86 23.85
CA GLY A 117 -3.84 -50.61 22.93
C GLY A 117 -3.59 -52.13 22.98
N GLY A 118 -4.44 -52.89 22.28
CA GLY A 118 -4.30 -54.33 22.09
C GLY A 118 -5.32 -55.16 22.87
N GLN A 119 -5.22 -56.48 22.72
CA GLN A 119 -6.18 -57.40 23.31
C GLN A 119 -6.22 -57.27 24.84
N GLY A 120 -7.42 -57.08 25.40
CA GLY A 120 -7.63 -56.94 26.84
C GLY A 120 -7.57 -55.51 27.38
N MET A 121 -7.15 -54.54 26.56
CA MET A 121 -7.07 -53.12 26.91
C MET A 121 -8.37 -52.40 26.56
N TYR A 122 -9.42 -52.60 27.35
CA TYR A 122 -10.71 -51.95 27.14
C TYR A 122 -11.35 -51.52 28.47
N GLY A 123 -12.24 -50.51 28.41
CA GLY A 123 -12.96 -50.00 29.57
C GLY A 123 -12.02 -49.51 30.67
N HIS A 124 -12.38 -49.79 31.94
CA HIS A 124 -11.62 -49.33 33.12
C HIS A 124 -10.15 -49.76 33.14
N ARG A 125 -9.84 -50.93 32.56
CA ARG A 125 -8.48 -51.50 32.55
C ARG A 125 -7.46 -50.59 31.88
N VAL A 126 -7.88 -49.82 30.88
CA VAL A 126 -7.01 -48.89 30.17
C VAL A 126 -6.58 -47.74 31.09
N HIS A 127 -7.53 -47.15 31.81
CA HIS A 127 -7.24 -46.05 32.73
C HIS A 127 -6.42 -46.51 33.94
N GLU A 128 -6.69 -47.70 34.47
CA GLU A 128 -5.87 -48.33 35.52
C GLU A 128 -4.42 -48.53 35.05
N ALA A 129 -4.23 -49.05 33.83
CA ALA A 129 -2.90 -49.26 33.26
C ALA A 129 -2.14 -47.95 33.01
N VAL A 130 -2.82 -46.91 32.53
CA VAL A 130 -2.25 -45.56 32.33
C VAL A 130 -1.75 -44.99 33.65
N ILE A 131 -2.56 -45.07 34.72
CA ILE A 131 -2.19 -44.59 36.05
C ILE A 131 -1.05 -45.43 36.63
N ALA A 132 -1.13 -46.75 36.54
CA ALA A 132 -0.09 -47.67 37.02
C ALA A 132 1.26 -47.46 36.33
N ALA A 133 1.25 -47.10 35.04
CA ALA A 133 2.45 -46.76 34.28
C ALA A 133 3.04 -45.39 34.62
N GLY A 134 2.35 -44.56 35.41
CA GLY A 134 2.78 -43.21 35.76
C GLY A 134 2.74 -42.21 34.61
N ALA A 135 1.96 -42.48 33.56
CA ALA A 135 1.83 -41.59 32.41
C ALA A 135 1.30 -40.20 32.85
N ARG A 136 1.82 -39.13 32.23
CA ARG A 136 1.39 -37.74 32.51
C ARG A 136 0.32 -37.25 31.53
N VAL A 137 0.13 -37.98 30.44
CA VAL A 137 -0.83 -37.69 29.39
C VAL A 137 -1.53 -38.99 29.00
N SER A 138 -2.84 -38.92 28.83
CA SER A 138 -3.68 -39.96 28.26
C SER A 138 -4.61 -39.32 27.24
N GLY A 139 -5.67 -40.00 26.83
CA GLY A 139 -6.60 -39.46 25.83
C GLY A 139 -7.51 -40.51 25.26
N CYS A 140 -8.01 -40.24 24.06
CA CYS A 140 -8.72 -41.21 23.24
C CYS A 140 -8.27 -41.11 21.78
N THR A 141 -8.39 -42.22 21.07
CA THR A 141 -8.01 -42.35 19.66
C THR A 141 -9.20 -42.85 18.85
N ILE A 142 -9.49 -42.18 17.73
CA ILE A 142 -10.37 -42.72 16.68
C ILE A 142 -9.49 -43.26 15.57
N HIS A 143 -9.68 -44.54 15.23
CA HIS A 143 -8.91 -45.21 14.19
C HIS A 143 -9.79 -46.13 13.35
N LEU A 144 -9.32 -46.48 12.16
CA LEU A 144 -9.94 -47.52 11.35
C LEU A 144 -9.63 -48.90 11.94
N VAL A 145 -10.58 -49.82 11.86
CA VAL A 145 -10.44 -51.20 12.32
C VAL A 145 -9.81 -52.06 11.22
N ASP A 146 -8.81 -52.85 11.59
CA ASP A 146 -8.26 -53.92 10.76
C ASP A 146 -8.33 -55.26 11.51
N ALA A 147 -7.69 -56.31 10.98
CA ALA A 147 -7.69 -57.64 11.59
C ALA A 147 -6.91 -57.72 12.94
N VAL A 148 -6.21 -56.66 13.34
CA VAL A 148 -5.37 -56.56 14.53
C VAL A 148 -5.97 -55.52 15.49
N TYR A 149 -6.00 -55.84 16.79
CA TYR A 149 -6.54 -54.92 17.79
C TYR A 149 -5.80 -53.59 17.80
N ASP A 150 -6.57 -52.50 17.69
CA ASP A 150 -6.11 -51.12 17.87
C ASP A 150 -4.92 -50.71 17.00
N HIS A 151 -4.83 -51.31 15.81
CA HIS A 151 -3.66 -51.21 14.94
C HIS A 151 -3.88 -50.37 13.67
N GLY A 152 -5.13 -50.22 13.23
CA GLY A 152 -5.42 -49.54 11.97
C GLY A 152 -5.12 -48.03 11.98
N PRO A 153 -5.20 -47.38 10.80
CA PRO A 153 -4.88 -45.96 10.63
C PRO A 153 -5.60 -45.05 11.63
N ILE A 154 -4.84 -44.21 12.33
CA ILE A 154 -5.37 -43.22 13.28
C ILE A 154 -5.95 -42.03 12.50
N ILE A 155 -7.21 -41.69 12.77
CA ILE A 155 -7.93 -40.56 12.15
C ILE A 155 -7.81 -39.31 13.03
N LEU A 156 -8.14 -39.42 14.32
CA LEU A 156 -8.06 -38.32 15.29
C LEU A 156 -7.59 -38.82 16.65
N GLN A 157 -6.90 -37.95 17.39
CA GLN A 157 -6.55 -38.14 18.80
C GLN A 157 -6.87 -36.88 19.59
N ALA A 158 -7.32 -37.04 20.83
CA ALA A 158 -7.39 -35.96 21.80
C ALA A 158 -6.70 -36.38 23.09
N SER A 159 -5.86 -35.51 23.62
CA SER A 159 -5.11 -35.75 24.84
C SER A 159 -5.76 -35.09 26.05
N VAL A 160 -5.66 -35.73 27.22
CA VAL A 160 -5.99 -35.17 28.52
C VAL A 160 -4.81 -35.32 29.48
N PRO A 161 -4.60 -34.37 30.41
CA PRO A 161 -3.59 -34.52 31.46
C PRO A 161 -4.02 -35.60 32.47
N VAL A 162 -3.04 -36.40 32.91
CA VAL A 162 -3.19 -37.32 34.05
C VAL A 162 -2.63 -36.63 35.28
N LEU A 163 -3.50 -36.33 36.24
CA LEU A 163 -3.17 -35.62 37.46
C LEU A 163 -2.69 -36.59 38.54
N PRO A 164 -1.83 -36.15 39.48
CA PRO A 164 -1.30 -37.00 40.54
C PRO A 164 -2.37 -37.68 41.42
N SER A 165 -3.56 -37.08 41.55
CA SER A 165 -4.66 -37.57 42.39
C SER A 165 -5.71 -38.38 41.62
N ASP A 166 -5.42 -38.77 40.38
CA ASP A 166 -6.42 -39.43 39.53
C ASP A 166 -6.70 -40.87 39.95
N THR A 167 -7.99 -41.23 39.95
CA THR A 167 -8.45 -42.62 39.93
C THR A 167 -8.82 -43.01 38.50
N ALA A 168 -9.02 -44.30 38.26
CA ALA A 168 -9.47 -44.77 36.95
C ALA A 168 -10.79 -44.09 36.51
N GLU A 169 -11.70 -43.83 37.45
CA GLU A 169 -12.97 -43.13 37.24
C GLU A 169 -12.75 -41.66 36.85
N THR A 170 -11.96 -40.90 37.63
CA THR A 170 -11.77 -39.47 37.36
C THR A 170 -10.99 -39.21 36.08
N LEU A 171 -10.12 -40.15 35.68
CA LEU A 171 -9.46 -40.13 34.39
C LEU A 171 -10.43 -40.51 33.26
N ARG A 172 -11.21 -41.60 33.44
CA ARG A 172 -12.24 -42.03 32.49
C ARG A 172 -13.21 -40.90 32.16
N ASP A 173 -13.69 -40.15 33.15
CA ASP A 173 -14.68 -39.10 32.93
C ASP A 173 -14.11 -37.94 32.07
N ARG A 174 -12.82 -37.61 32.26
CA ARG A 174 -12.12 -36.66 31.39
C ARG A 174 -11.90 -37.20 29.98
N VAL A 175 -11.47 -38.46 29.85
CA VAL A 175 -11.31 -39.10 28.55
C VAL A 175 -12.65 -39.17 27.81
N THR A 176 -13.71 -39.59 28.49
CA THR A 176 -15.09 -39.67 27.95
C THR A 176 -15.57 -38.32 27.42
N THR A 177 -15.22 -37.22 28.10
CA THR A 177 -15.52 -35.86 27.62
C THR A 177 -14.88 -35.60 26.24
N GLN A 178 -13.64 -36.04 26.05
CA GLN A 178 -12.96 -35.94 24.75
C GLN A 178 -13.55 -36.91 23.72
N GLU A 179 -13.90 -38.14 24.12
CA GLU A 179 -14.55 -39.12 23.25
C GLU A 179 -15.84 -38.57 22.63
N HIS A 180 -16.69 -37.91 23.43
CA HIS A 180 -17.95 -37.31 22.97
C HIS A 180 -17.75 -36.19 21.96
N TRP A 181 -16.58 -35.55 21.97
CA TRP A 181 -16.21 -34.56 20.97
C TRP A 181 -15.65 -35.23 19.72
N ILE A 182 -14.52 -35.93 19.85
CA ILE A 182 -13.71 -36.32 18.69
C ILE A 182 -14.32 -37.45 17.89
N TYR A 183 -15.17 -38.28 18.49
CA TYR A 183 -15.76 -39.39 17.76
C TYR A 183 -16.76 -38.92 16.71
N PRO A 184 -17.76 -38.08 17.05
CA PRO A 184 -18.58 -37.46 16.02
C PRO A 184 -17.78 -36.62 15.01
N GLU A 185 -16.68 -35.98 15.45
CA GLU A 185 -15.83 -35.20 14.54
C GLU A 185 -15.13 -36.10 13.49
N ALA A 186 -14.61 -37.26 13.89
CA ALA A 186 -14.05 -38.24 12.95
C ALA A 186 -15.10 -38.73 11.95
N VAL A 187 -16.33 -38.99 12.43
CA VAL A 187 -17.46 -39.39 11.56
C VAL A 187 -17.86 -38.25 10.61
N ARG A 188 -17.80 -36.98 11.06
CA ARG A 188 -18.02 -35.82 10.19
C ARG A 188 -16.98 -35.74 9.08
N LEU A 189 -15.69 -35.87 9.42
CA LEU A 189 -14.60 -35.89 8.43
C LEU A 189 -14.79 -37.03 7.41
N TRP A 190 -15.27 -38.18 7.87
CA TRP A 190 -15.63 -39.30 6.99
C TRP A 190 -16.83 -38.97 6.09
N ALA A 191 -17.89 -38.40 6.65
CA ALA A 191 -19.10 -38.01 5.91
C ALA A 191 -18.84 -36.94 4.84
N GLU A 192 -17.82 -36.11 5.04
CA GLU A 192 -17.38 -35.07 4.11
C GLU A 192 -16.36 -35.55 3.07
N ASP A 193 -16.01 -36.84 3.07
CA ASP A 193 -14.98 -37.43 2.19
C ASP A 193 -13.60 -36.75 2.36
N ARG A 194 -13.27 -36.40 3.61
CA ARG A 194 -12.03 -35.67 3.97
C ARG A 194 -10.93 -36.55 4.53
N VAL A 195 -11.17 -37.84 4.74
CA VAL A 195 -10.16 -38.77 5.24
C VAL A 195 -9.56 -39.53 4.05
N LYS A 196 -8.30 -39.24 3.70
CA LYS A 196 -7.57 -39.95 2.65
C LYS A 196 -6.50 -40.86 3.24
N LEU A 197 -6.52 -42.13 2.87
CA LEU A 197 -5.53 -43.09 3.35
C LEU A 197 -4.28 -43.10 2.45
N ASP A 198 -3.11 -43.11 3.08
CA ASP A 198 -1.81 -43.36 2.47
C ASP A 198 -1.08 -44.44 3.29
N GLY A 199 -1.26 -45.69 2.89
CA GLY A 199 -0.84 -46.85 3.67
C GLY A 199 -1.46 -46.85 5.06
N ARG A 200 -0.64 -46.62 6.09
CA ARG A 200 -1.07 -46.58 7.51
C ARG A 200 -1.42 -45.18 8.03
N ARG A 201 -1.30 -44.15 7.20
CA ARG A 201 -1.56 -42.76 7.59
C ARG A 201 -2.91 -42.35 7.06
N ALA A 202 -3.76 -41.79 7.92
CA ALA A 202 -4.94 -41.05 7.48
C ALA A 202 -4.56 -39.56 7.39
N MET A 203 -4.76 -38.96 6.22
CA MET A 203 -4.58 -37.53 5.98
C MET A 203 -5.95 -36.84 5.96
N ILE A 204 -6.08 -35.74 6.70
CA ILE A 204 -7.32 -34.96 6.71
C ILE A 204 -7.25 -33.85 5.66
N LEU A 205 -8.01 -33.99 4.58
CA LEU A 205 -8.14 -32.99 3.54
C LEU A 205 -8.85 -31.72 4.08
N PRO A 206 -8.47 -30.52 3.59
CA PRO A 206 -9.19 -29.29 3.90
C PRO A 206 -10.66 -29.41 3.45
N SER A 207 -11.59 -28.84 4.20
CA SER A 207 -12.98 -28.78 3.75
C SER A 207 -13.10 -27.84 2.55
N ARG A 208 -14.11 -28.05 1.70
CA ARG A 208 -14.43 -27.08 0.63
C ARG A 208 -14.68 -25.67 1.17
N GLU A 209 -15.16 -25.56 2.41
CA GLU A 209 -15.31 -24.29 3.10
C GLU A 209 -13.96 -23.70 3.56
N GLU A 210 -13.06 -24.48 4.14
CA GLU A 210 -11.74 -24.02 4.59
C GLU A 210 -10.86 -23.58 3.41
N ALA A 211 -11.03 -24.20 2.24
CA ALA A 211 -10.38 -23.80 0.98
C ALA A 211 -11.14 -22.69 0.22
N SER A 212 -12.30 -22.25 0.70
CA SER A 212 -13.09 -21.22 0.03
C SER A 212 -12.44 -19.84 0.23
N PRO A 213 -12.32 -19.02 -0.83
CA PRO A 213 -11.75 -17.66 -0.74
C PRO A 213 -12.73 -16.64 -0.12
N ARG A 214 -13.73 -17.11 0.65
CA ARG A 214 -14.72 -16.29 1.33
C ARG A 214 -14.08 -15.59 2.53
N ILE A 215 -14.30 -14.29 2.64
CA ILE A 215 -13.94 -13.50 3.81
C ILE A 215 -14.89 -13.86 4.95
N ARG A 216 -14.35 -14.39 6.05
CA ARG A 216 -15.09 -14.76 7.27
C ARG A 216 -14.63 -13.97 8.48
N ARG A 217 -13.36 -13.60 8.52
CA ARG A 217 -12.74 -12.88 9.63
C ARG A 217 -11.88 -11.73 9.14
N ALA A 218 -12.15 -10.55 9.68
CA ALA A 218 -11.39 -9.35 9.44
C ALA A 218 -10.64 -8.92 10.70
N VAL A 219 -9.32 -8.77 10.62
CA VAL A 219 -8.53 -8.08 11.65
C VAL A 219 -8.46 -6.61 11.29
N ILE A 220 -8.96 -5.73 12.16
CA ILE A 220 -9.00 -4.28 11.94
C ILE A 220 -8.17 -3.57 13.02
N SER A 221 -7.13 -2.85 12.59
CA SER A 221 -6.25 -2.05 13.46
C SER A 221 -5.80 -0.79 12.74
N VAL A 222 -6.56 0.29 12.89
CA VAL A 222 -6.35 1.54 12.15
C VAL A 222 -6.03 2.71 13.07
N SER A 223 -5.20 3.65 12.64
CA SER A 223 -5.00 4.95 13.30
C SER A 223 -6.04 5.97 12.83
N ASP A 224 -6.18 6.15 11.52
CA ASP A 224 -7.22 6.97 10.90
C ASP A 224 -8.55 6.21 10.86
N LYS A 225 -9.58 6.81 11.47
CA LYS A 225 -10.92 6.24 11.59
C LYS A 225 -11.88 6.69 10.48
N ALA A 226 -11.43 7.46 9.50
CA ALA A 226 -12.25 7.91 8.38
C ALA A 226 -12.95 6.73 7.69
N GLY A 227 -14.28 6.79 7.56
CA GLY A 227 -15.10 5.75 6.92
C GLY A 227 -15.14 4.38 7.62
N LEU A 228 -14.47 4.22 8.77
CA LEU A 228 -14.31 2.92 9.43
C LEU A 228 -15.64 2.29 9.85
N VAL A 229 -16.51 3.08 10.47
CA VAL A 229 -17.79 2.57 11.02
C VAL A 229 -18.69 2.02 9.91
N GLU A 230 -18.82 2.76 8.81
CA GLU A 230 -19.62 2.35 7.65
C GLU A 230 -19.08 1.06 7.03
N PHE A 231 -17.75 0.96 6.91
CA PHE A 231 -17.10 -0.22 6.37
C PHE A 231 -17.29 -1.44 7.27
N ALA A 232 -17.10 -1.29 8.59
CA ALA A 232 -17.26 -2.36 9.57
C ALA A 232 -18.71 -2.88 9.62
N LYS A 233 -19.71 -1.99 9.61
CA LYS A 233 -21.12 -2.40 9.53
C LYS A 233 -21.42 -3.19 8.27
N GLY A 234 -20.88 -2.76 7.12
CA GLY A 234 -21.02 -3.53 5.88
C GLY A 234 -20.40 -4.93 5.95
N LEU A 235 -19.27 -5.09 6.65
CA LEU A 235 -18.66 -6.40 6.87
C LEU A 235 -19.52 -7.29 7.80
N GLU A 236 -20.04 -6.71 8.88
CA GLU A 236 -20.95 -7.39 9.82
C GLU A 236 -22.24 -7.87 9.15
N GLU A 237 -22.85 -7.04 8.31
CA GLU A 237 -24.04 -7.40 7.51
C GLU A 237 -23.78 -8.58 6.56
N LEU A 238 -22.53 -8.77 6.11
CA LEU A 238 -22.10 -9.90 5.29
C LEU A 238 -21.73 -11.15 6.11
N GLY A 239 -21.84 -11.06 7.44
CA GLY A 239 -21.52 -12.12 8.40
C GLY A 239 -20.02 -12.32 8.63
N VAL A 240 -19.21 -11.27 8.45
CA VAL A 240 -17.77 -11.29 8.72
C VAL A 240 -17.52 -10.99 10.20
N GLU A 241 -16.82 -11.88 10.91
CA GLU A 241 -16.36 -11.66 12.28
C GLU A 241 -15.28 -10.57 12.29
N ILE A 242 -15.47 -9.55 13.12
CA ILE A 242 -14.51 -8.46 13.29
C ILE A 242 -13.67 -8.70 14.55
N VAL A 243 -12.36 -8.80 14.36
CA VAL A 243 -11.36 -8.85 15.44
C VAL A 243 -10.58 -7.55 15.44
N SER A 244 -10.45 -6.90 16.61
CA SER A 244 -9.84 -5.56 16.66
C SER A 244 -9.02 -5.29 17.93
N THR A 245 -8.00 -4.44 17.78
CA THR A 245 -7.18 -3.90 18.89
C THR A 245 -7.95 -2.90 19.74
N SER A 246 -7.59 -2.74 21.02
CA SER A 246 -8.31 -1.95 22.03
C SER A 246 -8.86 -0.59 21.55
N GLY A 247 -8.01 0.27 20.98
CA GLY A 247 -8.42 1.61 20.52
C GLY A 247 -9.37 1.62 19.31
N THR A 248 -9.28 0.63 18.43
CA THR A 248 -10.17 0.50 17.26
C THR A 248 -11.48 -0.20 17.66
N ALA A 249 -11.39 -1.22 18.51
CA ALA A 249 -12.53 -1.94 19.06
C ALA A 249 -13.50 -0.99 19.76
N ARG A 250 -12.99 -0.06 20.59
CA ARG A 250 -13.82 0.93 21.28
C ARG A 250 -14.69 1.75 20.32
N THR A 251 -14.09 2.32 19.26
CA THR A 251 -14.83 3.11 18.25
C THR A 251 -15.94 2.29 17.57
N LEU A 252 -15.68 1.01 17.29
CA LEU A 252 -16.64 0.12 16.63
C LEU A 252 -17.78 -0.30 17.57
N ILE A 253 -17.45 -0.66 18.81
CA ILE A 253 -18.42 -1.02 19.85
C ILE A 253 -19.34 0.17 20.16
N ASP A 254 -18.79 1.38 20.32
CA ASP A 254 -19.55 2.61 20.55
C ASP A 254 -20.53 2.90 19.39
N ALA A 255 -20.23 2.41 18.18
CA ALA A 255 -21.08 2.53 16.99
C ALA A 255 -22.07 1.36 16.79
N GLY A 256 -22.09 0.40 17.71
CA GLY A 256 -22.99 -0.75 17.72
C GLY A 256 -22.54 -1.95 16.88
N VAL A 257 -21.25 -2.05 16.54
CA VAL A 257 -20.68 -3.20 15.81
C VAL A 257 -20.20 -4.26 16.81
N GLU A 258 -20.52 -5.53 16.57
CA GLU A 258 -19.97 -6.65 17.33
C GLU A 258 -18.49 -6.84 17.01
N VAL A 259 -17.66 -6.80 18.05
CA VAL A 259 -16.20 -6.92 17.92
C VAL A 259 -15.69 -7.94 18.92
N ARG A 260 -14.91 -8.91 18.45
CA ARG A 260 -14.07 -9.76 19.29
C ARG A 260 -12.77 -9.02 19.61
N PRO A 261 -12.46 -8.75 20.88
CA PRO A 261 -11.18 -8.20 21.27
C PRO A 261 -10.03 -9.11 20.82
N LEU A 262 -8.92 -8.52 20.35
CA LEU A 262 -7.79 -9.28 19.82
C LEU A 262 -7.12 -10.18 20.88
N ASP A 263 -7.08 -9.75 22.15
CA ASP A 263 -6.59 -10.54 23.28
C ASP A 263 -7.46 -11.78 23.57
N ALA A 264 -8.76 -11.75 23.26
CA ALA A 264 -9.63 -12.93 23.33
C ALA A 264 -9.32 -13.96 22.22
N MET A 265 -8.70 -13.56 21.11
CA MET A 265 -8.20 -14.47 20.09
C MET A 265 -6.83 -15.06 20.47
N THR A 266 -5.93 -14.24 20.98
CA THR A 266 -4.58 -14.68 21.33
C THR A 266 -4.54 -15.46 22.66
N GLY A 267 -5.34 -15.06 23.64
CA GLY A 267 -5.20 -15.42 25.04
C GLY A 267 -4.06 -14.66 25.75
N PHE A 268 -3.56 -13.58 25.15
CA PHE A 268 -2.42 -12.79 25.63
C PHE A 268 -2.76 -11.30 25.66
N PRO A 269 -2.54 -10.59 26.79
CA PRO A 269 -2.91 -9.18 26.93
C PRO A 269 -1.98 -8.26 26.12
N GLU A 270 -2.44 -7.03 25.87
CA GLU A 270 -1.58 -5.96 25.36
C GLU A 270 -0.54 -5.56 26.43
N ILE A 271 0.75 -5.51 26.07
CA ILE A 271 1.86 -5.17 26.99
C ILE A 271 2.73 -4.03 26.45
N LEU A 272 3.60 -3.49 27.32
CA LEU A 272 4.57 -2.43 26.99
C LEU A 272 3.88 -1.20 26.36
N ASP A 273 2.82 -0.71 27.02
CA ASP A 273 2.01 0.43 26.58
C ASP A 273 1.46 0.29 25.15
N GLY A 274 1.12 -0.94 24.75
CA GLY A 274 0.52 -1.24 23.44
C GLY A 274 1.54 -1.46 22.31
N ARG A 275 2.85 -1.43 22.61
CA ARG A 275 3.92 -1.77 21.64
C ARG A 275 3.83 -3.22 21.15
N VAL A 276 3.38 -4.13 22.03
CA VAL A 276 3.24 -5.56 21.70
C VAL A 276 1.79 -5.96 21.95
N LYS A 277 0.98 -5.85 20.88
CA LYS A 277 -0.43 -6.24 20.86
C LYS A 277 -0.75 -7.26 19.76
N THR A 278 -0.23 -7.07 18.56
CA THR A 278 -0.55 -7.91 17.38
C THR A 278 0.55 -8.92 17.03
N LEU A 279 1.75 -8.76 17.63
CA LEU A 279 2.94 -9.59 17.38
C LEU A 279 2.82 -10.96 18.07
N HIS A 280 1.88 -11.78 17.60
CA HIS A 280 1.55 -13.07 18.20
C HIS A 280 1.38 -14.17 17.13
N PRO A 281 1.88 -15.41 17.35
CA PRO A 281 1.76 -16.50 16.39
C PRO A 281 0.31 -16.85 15.99
N LYS A 282 -0.66 -16.71 16.89
CA LYS A 282 -2.09 -16.91 16.52
C LYS A 282 -2.60 -15.91 15.49
N ILE A 283 -2.10 -14.67 15.50
CA ILE A 283 -2.48 -13.65 14.51
C ILE A 283 -1.71 -13.88 13.21
N HIS A 284 -0.38 -13.91 13.27
CA HIS A 284 0.43 -14.06 12.07
C HIS A 284 0.32 -15.44 11.42
N GLY A 285 0.11 -16.50 12.20
CA GLY A 285 -0.20 -17.84 11.71
C GLY A 285 -1.56 -17.90 11.02
N GLY A 286 -2.58 -17.22 11.56
CA GLY A 286 -3.88 -17.08 10.90
C GLY A 286 -3.82 -16.32 9.57
N ILE A 287 -2.92 -15.33 9.47
CA ILE A 287 -2.68 -14.55 8.24
C ILE A 287 -1.82 -15.31 7.23
N LEU A 288 -0.77 -15.99 7.67
CA LEU A 288 0.25 -16.61 6.79
C LEU A 288 -0.06 -18.07 6.42
N LEU A 289 -1.10 -18.67 7.01
CA LEU A 289 -1.57 -20.00 6.67
C LEU A 289 -1.93 -20.08 5.19
N ARG A 290 -1.25 -20.98 4.46
CA ARG A 290 -1.61 -21.34 3.08
C ARG A 290 -2.68 -22.41 3.12
N ARG A 291 -3.92 -22.02 2.82
CA ARG A 291 -5.10 -22.88 3.02
C ARG A 291 -5.20 -24.01 2.00
N SER A 292 -4.49 -23.85 0.89
CA SER A 292 -4.31 -24.87 -0.13
C SER A 292 -3.28 -25.95 0.25
N ASP A 293 -2.47 -25.76 1.30
CA ASP A 293 -1.51 -26.76 1.79
C ASP A 293 -2.14 -27.59 2.94
N PRO A 294 -2.44 -28.89 2.71
CA PRO A 294 -3.08 -29.73 3.72
C PRO A 294 -2.26 -29.88 5.00
N ARG A 295 -0.92 -29.89 4.91
CA ARG A 295 -0.05 -30.04 6.08
C ARG A 295 -0.11 -28.81 6.98
N GLN A 296 -0.08 -27.62 6.38
CA GLN A 296 -0.21 -26.37 7.15
C GLN A 296 -1.61 -26.25 7.76
N THR A 297 -2.64 -26.71 7.06
CA THR A 297 -4.01 -26.71 7.59
C THR A 297 -4.14 -27.64 8.79
N GLU A 298 -3.55 -28.83 8.74
CA GLU A 298 -3.49 -29.76 9.88
C GLU A 298 -2.73 -29.16 11.07
N GLU A 299 -1.55 -28.60 10.83
CA GLU A 299 -0.75 -27.90 11.85
C GLU A 299 -1.54 -26.74 12.47
N ALA A 300 -2.22 -25.93 11.65
CA ALA A 300 -3.05 -24.84 12.12
C ALA A 300 -4.19 -25.32 13.03
N ARG A 301 -4.89 -26.41 12.68
CA ARG A 301 -5.91 -26.99 13.55
C ARG A 301 -5.32 -27.50 14.86
N ALA A 302 -4.17 -28.18 14.81
CA ALA A 302 -3.50 -28.71 15.99
C ALA A 302 -3.06 -27.61 16.97
N LEU A 303 -2.66 -26.44 16.46
CA LEU A 303 -2.21 -25.29 17.25
C LEU A 303 -3.34 -24.30 17.58
N GLY A 304 -4.58 -24.56 17.15
CA GLY A 304 -5.72 -23.67 17.35
C GLY A 304 -5.55 -22.32 16.65
N LEU A 305 -4.94 -22.30 15.46
CA LEU A 305 -4.82 -21.12 14.62
C LEU A 305 -6.13 -20.93 13.84
N GLU A 306 -6.76 -19.77 14.02
CA GLU A 306 -7.95 -19.40 13.27
C GLU A 306 -7.54 -18.61 12.01
N PRO A 307 -8.00 -18.98 10.80
CA PRO A 307 -7.68 -18.24 9.58
C PRO A 307 -8.16 -16.78 9.63
N ILE A 308 -7.35 -15.87 9.10
CA ILE A 308 -7.71 -14.45 8.91
C ILE A 308 -7.77 -14.18 7.41
N ASP A 309 -8.86 -13.59 6.94
CA ASP A 309 -9.12 -13.41 5.51
C ASP A 309 -8.90 -11.98 5.03
N LEU A 310 -9.13 -11.02 5.92
CA LEU A 310 -9.02 -9.60 5.63
C LEU A 310 -8.24 -8.90 6.75
N VAL A 311 -7.26 -8.08 6.37
CA VAL A 311 -6.47 -7.27 7.29
C VAL A 311 -6.66 -5.80 6.91
N VAL A 312 -7.23 -5.00 7.82
CA VAL A 312 -7.53 -3.58 7.59
C VAL A 312 -6.68 -2.75 8.53
N VAL A 313 -5.65 -2.10 7.99
CA VAL A 313 -4.62 -1.43 8.80
C VAL A 313 -4.13 -0.17 8.10
N ASN A 314 -4.20 0.96 8.78
CA ASN A 314 -3.45 2.16 8.40
C ASN A 314 -2.56 2.58 9.57
N LEU A 315 -1.36 3.06 9.23
CA LEU A 315 -0.27 3.28 10.19
C LEU A 315 -0.43 4.61 10.93
N TYR A 316 0.34 4.78 12.02
CA TYR A 316 0.41 6.05 12.74
C TYR A 316 0.90 7.19 11.85
N PRO A 317 0.44 8.44 12.06
CA PRO A 317 0.77 9.59 11.22
C PRO A 317 2.19 10.12 11.51
N PHE A 318 3.21 9.27 11.33
CA PHE A 318 4.60 9.55 11.68
C PHE A 318 5.12 10.88 11.11
N GLU A 319 4.85 11.19 9.84
CA GLU A 319 5.31 12.44 9.20
C GLU A 319 4.88 13.68 9.97
N ARG A 320 3.63 13.68 10.42
CA ARG A 320 3.02 14.83 11.08
C ARG A 320 3.66 15.06 12.45
N VAL A 321 3.96 13.98 13.17
CA VAL A 321 4.60 14.03 14.48
C VAL A 321 6.07 14.44 14.33
N ALA A 322 6.79 13.80 13.40
CA ALA A 322 8.20 14.11 13.14
C ALA A 322 8.41 15.57 12.69
N ALA A 323 7.51 16.13 11.87
CA ALA A 323 7.60 17.51 11.41
C ALA A 323 7.38 18.56 12.53
N GLY A 324 6.70 18.18 13.63
CA GLY A 324 6.41 19.08 14.75
C GLY A 324 7.36 18.94 15.94
N ALA A 325 8.28 17.98 15.90
CA ALA A 325 9.15 17.65 17.03
C ALA A 325 10.49 18.41 16.98
N ASP A 326 11.00 18.80 18.14
CA ASP A 326 12.31 19.46 18.29
C ASP A 326 13.48 18.54 17.90
N SER A 327 13.27 17.22 17.94
CA SER A 327 14.26 16.22 17.57
C SER A 327 13.59 15.02 16.91
N PRO A 328 14.17 14.46 15.84
CA PRO A 328 13.70 13.24 15.21
C PRO A 328 13.91 11.99 16.07
N TYR A 329 14.69 12.09 17.16
CA TYR A 329 14.84 11.03 18.17
C TYR A 329 14.04 11.30 19.45
N SER A 330 13.18 12.33 19.46
CA SER A 330 12.34 12.61 20.61
C SER A 330 11.44 11.40 20.92
N ARG A 331 11.11 11.21 22.21
CA ARG A 331 10.26 10.10 22.65
C ARG A 331 8.94 10.09 21.89
N GLU A 332 8.34 11.25 21.63
CA GLU A 332 7.10 11.38 20.87
C GLU A 332 7.21 10.78 19.46
N VAL A 333 8.31 11.05 18.75
CA VAL A 333 8.56 10.51 17.40
C VAL A 333 8.80 9.00 17.45
N ILE A 334 9.61 8.53 18.39
CA ILE A 334 9.92 7.10 18.56
C ILE A 334 8.67 6.28 18.88
N GLU A 335 7.77 6.76 19.75
CA GLU A 335 6.52 6.06 20.07
C GLU A 335 5.53 6.03 18.90
N ASN A 336 5.71 6.89 17.88
CA ASN A 336 4.88 6.90 16.68
C ASN A 336 5.39 5.99 15.55
N ILE A 337 6.43 5.19 15.80
CA ILE A 337 6.90 4.15 14.86
C ILE A 337 6.07 2.88 15.07
N ASP A 338 5.26 2.52 14.07
CA ASP A 338 4.34 1.40 14.16
C ASP A 338 4.98 0.07 13.73
N ILE A 339 5.27 -0.79 14.71
CA ILE A 339 5.79 -2.15 14.45
C ILE A 339 4.66 -3.12 14.12
N GLY A 340 3.55 -3.03 14.85
CA GLY A 340 2.44 -3.98 14.75
C GLY A 340 1.69 -3.84 13.43
N GLY A 341 1.40 -2.60 13.02
CA GLY A 341 0.72 -2.32 11.76
C GLY A 341 1.53 -2.75 10.55
N VAL A 342 2.83 -2.42 10.51
CA VAL A 342 3.73 -2.80 9.41
C VAL A 342 3.83 -4.32 9.27
N THR A 343 3.97 -5.04 10.38
CA THR A 343 4.06 -6.50 10.36
C THR A 343 2.76 -7.18 9.89
N LEU A 344 1.59 -6.66 10.29
CA LEU A 344 0.29 -7.12 9.80
C LEU A 344 0.15 -6.91 8.28
N ILE A 345 0.48 -5.72 7.79
CA ILE A 345 0.38 -5.37 6.36
C ILE A 345 1.27 -6.29 5.53
N ARG A 346 2.55 -6.44 5.92
CA ARG A 346 3.50 -7.27 5.18
C ARG A 346 3.11 -8.75 5.19
N ALA A 347 2.60 -9.26 6.30
CA ALA A 347 2.14 -10.65 6.39
C ALA A 347 0.95 -10.91 5.46
N ALA A 348 -0.05 -10.02 5.46
CA ALA A 348 -1.23 -10.15 4.61
C ALA A 348 -0.89 -9.97 3.12
N ALA A 349 -0.07 -8.98 2.78
CA ALA A 349 0.39 -8.76 1.42
C ALA A 349 1.21 -9.95 0.87
N LYS A 350 2.03 -10.59 1.72
CA LYS A 350 2.77 -11.81 1.33
C LYS A 350 1.83 -12.96 0.99
N ASN A 351 0.75 -13.14 1.76
CA ASN A 351 -0.21 -14.24 1.59
C ASN A 351 -1.45 -13.82 0.78
N PHE A 352 -1.28 -12.95 -0.23
CA PHE A 352 -2.39 -12.36 -1.00
C PHE A 352 -3.28 -13.39 -1.72
N GLU A 353 -2.81 -14.63 -1.89
CA GLU A 353 -3.62 -15.70 -2.46
C GLU A 353 -4.83 -16.02 -1.59
N ASP A 354 -4.65 -15.98 -0.27
CA ASP A 354 -5.65 -16.35 0.74
C ASP A 354 -6.15 -15.16 1.57
N VAL A 355 -5.39 -14.06 1.64
CA VAL A 355 -5.68 -12.89 2.51
C VAL A 355 -5.70 -11.59 1.71
N ALA A 356 -6.66 -10.72 1.98
CA ALA A 356 -6.67 -9.35 1.45
C ALA A 356 -6.16 -8.35 2.49
N VAL A 357 -5.45 -7.31 2.05
CA VAL A 357 -4.98 -6.22 2.92
C VAL A 357 -5.52 -4.88 2.45
N VAL A 358 -6.12 -4.09 3.33
CA VAL A 358 -6.66 -2.77 3.01
C VAL A 358 -5.97 -1.73 3.87
N VAL A 359 -5.21 -0.85 3.22
CA VAL A 359 -4.37 0.16 3.91
C VAL A 359 -4.87 1.59 3.77
N SER A 360 -5.89 1.82 2.95
CA SER A 360 -6.46 3.15 2.70
C SER A 360 -7.98 3.14 2.89
N PRO A 361 -8.56 4.13 3.61
CA PRO A 361 -9.99 4.34 3.65
C PRO A 361 -10.65 4.54 2.28
N ALA A 362 -9.89 5.02 1.28
CA ALA A 362 -10.39 5.21 -0.07
C ALA A 362 -10.83 3.90 -0.75
N ASP A 363 -10.28 2.76 -0.33
CA ASP A 363 -10.62 1.44 -0.87
C ASP A 363 -11.88 0.83 -0.24
N TYR A 364 -12.33 1.29 0.93
CA TYR A 364 -13.41 0.66 1.71
C TYR A 364 -14.67 0.43 0.88
N LYS A 365 -15.12 1.45 0.15
CA LYS A 365 -16.34 1.38 -0.66
C LYS A 365 -16.22 0.36 -1.80
N ALA A 366 -15.08 0.33 -2.48
CA ALA A 366 -14.85 -0.58 -3.61
C ALA A 366 -14.74 -2.04 -3.14
N VAL A 367 -14.02 -2.27 -2.04
CA VAL A 367 -13.89 -3.59 -1.41
C VAL A 367 -15.25 -4.11 -0.95
N LEU A 368 -16.03 -3.28 -0.24
CA LEU A 368 -17.34 -3.68 0.23
C LEU A 368 -18.30 -4.00 -0.92
N ALA A 369 -18.30 -3.18 -1.99
CA ALA A 369 -19.13 -3.42 -3.16
C ALA A 369 -18.80 -4.77 -3.84
N GLU A 370 -17.52 -5.11 -3.96
CA GLU A 370 -17.09 -6.39 -4.53
C GLU A 370 -17.51 -7.58 -3.64
N LEU A 371 -17.33 -7.47 -2.33
CA LEU A 371 -17.74 -8.50 -1.37
C LEU A 371 -19.25 -8.76 -1.42
N THR A 372 -20.06 -7.70 -1.45
CA THR A 372 -21.52 -7.80 -1.56
C THR A 372 -21.95 -8.46 -2.87
N ALA A 373 -21.27 -8.16 -3.98
CA ALA A 373 -21.60 -8.73 -5.29
C ALA A 373 -21.15 -10.19 -5.46
N SER A 374 -20.19 -10.67 -4.65
CA SER A 374 -19.44 -11.91 -4.93
C SER A 374 -19.51 -12.93 -3.80
N ALA A 375 -20.64 -13.02 -3.10
CA ALA A 375 -20.84 -13.95 -1.97
C ALA A 375 -19.71 -13.84 -0.90
N CYS A 376 -19.32 -12.59 -0.60
CA CYS A 376 -18.25 -12.24 0.32
C CYS A 376 -16.86 -12.75 -0.10
N GLN A 377 -16.56 -12.70 -1.40
CA GLN A 377 -15.24 -13.03 -1.96
C GLN A 377 -14.65 -11.82 -2.67
N LEU A 378 -13.33 -11.70 -2.63
CA LEU A 378 -12.59 -10.84 -3.54
C LEU A 378 -11.99 -11.70 -4.64
N ASN A 379 -11.85 -11.16 -5.84
CA ASN A 379 -11.11 -11.81 -6.89
C ASN A 379 -9.58 -11.69 -6.67
N LEU A 380 -8.80 -12.51 -7.35
CA LEU A 380 -7.34 -12.56 -7.20
C LEU A 380 -6.65 -11.27 -7.64
N GLU A 381 -7.17 -10.58 -8.66
CA GLU A 381 -6.61 -9.32 -9.17
C GLU A 381 -6.78 -8.19 -8.14
N THR A 382 -7.94 -8.10 -7.49
CA THR A 382 -8.18 -7.18 -6.38
C THR A 382 -7.22 -7.44 -5.23
N ARG A 383 -7.04 -8.71 -4.81
CA ARG A 383 -6.08 -9.05 -3.76
C ARG A 383 -4.64 -8.72 -4.13
N ARG A 384 -4.22 -8.95 -5.38
CA ARG A 384 -2.88 -8.57 -5.88
C ARG A 384 -2.67 -7.06 -5.86
N ARG A 385 -3.64 -6.29 -6.30
CA ARG A 385 -3.60 -4.81 -6.26
C ARG A 385 -3.45 -4.33 -4.82
N LEU A 386 -4.33 -4.80 -3.94
CA LEU A 386 -4.34 -4.49 -2.52
C LEU A 386 -3.02 -4.86 -1.82
N ALA A 387 -2.45 -6.03 -2.15
CA ALA A 387 -1.13 -6.45 -1.64
C ALA A 387 -0.01 -5.51 -2.10
N LEU A 388 -0.01 -5.11 -3.37
CA LEU A 388 0.95 -4.12 -3.89
C LEU A 388 0.80 -2.77 -3.18
N ASP A 389 -0.43 -2.33 -2.93
CA ASP A 389 -0.73 -1.11 -2.19
C ASP A 389 -0.21 -1.20 -0.74
N GLY A 390 -0.36 -2.36 -0.09
CA GLY A 390 0.22 -2.63 1.23
C GLY A 390 1.76 -2.58 1.25
N ILE A 391 2.43 -3.20 0.28
CA ILE A 391 3.89 -3.13 0.16
C ILE A 391 4.36 -1.70 -0.07
N ARG A 392 3.73 -0.95 -0.97
CA ARG A 392 4.03 0.47 -1.21
C ARG A 392 3.84 1.30 0.05
N HIS A 393 2.76 1.08 0.79
CA HIS A 393 2.48 1.83 2.02
C HIS A 393 3.59 1.64 3.07
N THR A 394 4.09 0.40 3.25
CA THR A 394 5.19 0.14 4.19
C THR A 394 6.54 0.68 3.68
N ALA A 395 6.81 0.60 2.37
CA ALA A 395 8.02 1.19 1.78
C ALA A 395 8.04 2.72 1.94
N ASP A 396 6.90 3.38 1.73
CA ASP A 396 6.74 4.82 1.91
C ASP A 396 6.93 5.21 3.39
N TYR A 397 6.35 4.43 4.31
CA TYR A 397 6.46 4.65 5.75
C TYR A 397 7.91 4.53 6.26
N ASP A 398 8.62 3.48 5.88
CA ASP A 398 10.03 3.30 6.25
C ASP A 398 10.93 4.38 5.63
N ALA A 399 10.64 4.79 4.40
CA ALA A 399 11.32 5.92 3.77
C ALA A 399 11.12 7.24 4.53
N MET A 400 9.93 7.46 5.11
CA MET A 400 9.65 8.65 5.93
C MET A 400 10.46 8.64 7.22
N ILE A 401 10.56 7.50 7.89
CA ILE A 401 11.39 7.33 9.10
C ILE A 401 12.86 7.56 8.77
N ALA A 402 13.38 6.91 7.72
CA ALA A 402 14.76 7.06 7.30
C ALA A 402 15.13 8.52 6.95
N ARG A 403 14.22 9.24 6.26
CA ARG A 403 14.42 10.67 5.98
C ARG A 403 14.46 11.52 7.24
N ALA A 404 13.55 11.29 8.19
CA ALA A 404 13.50 12.05 9.44
C ALA A 404 14.76 11.85 10.29
N TRP A 405 15.27 10.63 10.37
CA TRP A 405 16.48 10.31 11.12
C TRP A 405 17.76 10.75 10.39
N GLY A 406 17.85 10.53 9.08
CA GLY A 406 19.01 10.95 8.29
C GLY A 406 19.23 12.47 8.27
N ALA A 407 18.15 13.26 8.33
CA ALA A 407 18.24 14.71 8.48
C ALA A 407 18.86 15.16 9.82
N ALA A 408 18.80 14.30 10.85
CA ALA A 408 19.44 14.55 12.15
C ALA A 408 20.95 14.29 12.12
N ASP A 409 21.35 13.21 11.43
CA ASP A 409 22.73 12.72 11.39
C ASP A 409 23.63 13.56 10.47
N ALA A 410 23.06 14.21 9.44
CA ALA A 410 23.81 15.05 8.51
C ALA A 410 24.47 16.29 9.16
N GLY A 411 24.05 16.66 10.38
CA GLY A 411 24.37 17.96 10.96
C GLY A 411 23.75 19.08 10.11
N ALA A 412 23.30 20.17 10.74
CA ALA A 412 22.70 21.30 10.03
C ALA A 412 23.72 22.12 9.20
N ALA A 413 24.67 21.49 8.51
CA ALA A 413 25.51 22.14 7.52
C ALA A 413 24.68 22.32 6.24
N ALA A 414 24.27 23.57 5.97
CA ALA A 414 23.62 23.96 4.73
C ALA A 414 24.45 23.46 3.52
N GLY A 415 23.80 22.82 2.55
CA GLY A 415 24.44 22.30 1.33
C GLY A 415 24.98 20.86 1.42
N SER A 416 24.70 20.11 2.49
CA SER A 416 25.06 18.68 2.57
C SER A 416 23.95 17.79 1.97
N PHE A 417 24.33 16.87 1.08
CA PHE A 417 23.46 15.81 0.57
C PHE A 417 23.65 14.54 1.40
N PRO A 418 22.58 13.77 1.68
CA PRO A 418 22.71 12.54 2.47
C PRO A 418 23.44 11.45 1.66
N ASP A 419 24.14 10.55 2.35
CA ASP A 419 24.76 9.35 1.77
C ASP A 419 23.75 8.45 1.03
N THR A 420 22.48 8.51 1.45
CA THR A 420 21.37 7.82 0.79
C THR A 420 20.20 8.77 0.60
N LEU A 421 19.80 9.00 -0.64
CA LEU A 421 18.68 9.87 -1.00
C LEU A 421 17.44 9.04 -1.39
N THR A 422 16.44 9.00 -0.50
CA THR A 422 15.19 8.24 -0.73
C THR A 422 14.06 9.13 -1.22
N VAL A 423 13.68 8.97 -2.49
CA VAL A 423 12.64 9.77 -3.16
C VAL A 423 11.41 8.92 -3.45
N THR A 424 10.30 9.25 -2.79
CA THR A 424 9.02 8.59 -3.01
C THR A 424 8.11 9.45 -3.88
N LEU A 425 7.68 8.90 -5.01
CA LEU A 425 6.83 9.58 -5.98
C LEU A 425 5.55 8.80 -6.27
N THR A 426 4.41 9.50 -6.25
CA THR A 426 3.10 9.00 -6.66
C THR A 426 2.71 9.61 -8.00
N LYS A 427 2.19 8.77 -8.92
CA LYS A 427 1.73 9.22 -10.24
C LYS A 427 0.51 10.15 -10.08
N ALA A 428 0.62 11.37 -10.58
CA ALA A 428 -0.44 12.37 -10.55
C ALA A 428 -1.36 12.30 -11.77
N GLN A 429 -0.79 12.15 -12.97
CA GLN A 429 -1.55 12.00 -14.22
C GLN A 429 -0.69 11.35 -15.30
N VAL A 430 -1.31 10.59 -16.21
CA VAL A 430 -0.66 10.19 -17.47
C VAL A 430 -0.65 11.41 -18.39
N LEU A 431 0.45 11.61 -19.13
CA LEU A 431 0.57 12.70 -20.10
C LEU A 431 0.36 12.14 -21.50
N ARG A 432 -0.05 13.03 -22.41
CA ARG A 432 -0.34 12.67 -23.80
C ARG A 432 0.83 11.97 -24.49
N TYR A 433 2.05 12.43 -24.24
CA TYR A 433 3.34 11.88 -24.65
C TYR A 433 4.46 12.61 -23.88
N GLY A 434 5.72 12.16 -24.05
CA GLY A 434 6.92 12.77 -23.49
C GLY A 434 7.32 14.05 -24.22
N GLU A 435 8.62 14.32 -24.37
CA GLU A 435 9.06 15.47 -25.18
C GLU A 435 8.61 15.34 -26.64
N ASN A 436 8.52 14.10 -27.13
CA ASN A 436 8.13 13.76 -28.49
C ASN A 436 6.94 12.76 -28.52
N PRO A 437 6.09 12.78 -29.57
CA PRO A 437 4.87 11.96 -29.64
C PRO A 437 5.03 10.45 -29.48
N HIS A 438 6.19 9.89 -29.84
CA HIS A 438 6.45 8.46 -29.74
C HIS A 438 6.87 8.02 -28.32
N GLN A 439 7.14 8.97 -27.41
CA GLN A 439 7.55 8.71 -26.03
C GLN A 439 6.32 8.73 -25.13
N LYS A 440 6.18 7.75 -24.24
CA LYS A 440 5.14 7.77 -23.19
C LYS A 440 5.62 8.60 -22.00
N ALA A 441 4.73 9.30 -21.31
CA ALA A 441 5.09 10.07 -20.13
C ALA A 441 3.95 10.13 -19.10
N ALA A 442 4.33 10.43 -17.86
CA ALA A 442 3.42 10.68 -16.76
C ALA A 442 4.03 11.75 -15.83
N LEU A 443 3.17 12.56 -15.22
CA LEU A 443 3.57 13.48 -14.16
C LEU A 443 3.49 12.73 -12.82
N TYR A 444 4.56 12.85 -12.05
CA TYR A 444 4.67 12.30 -10.70
C TYR A 444 4.78 13.44 -9.68
N ARG A 445 4.46 13.14 -8.42
CA ARG A 445 4.50 14.08 -7.30
C ARG A 445 5.08 13.38 -6.08
N HIS A 446 5.77 14.10 -5.21
CA HIS A 446 6.15 13.57 -3.90
C HIS A 446 4.94 13.02 -3.14
N ALA A 447 5.08 11.82 -2.59
CA ALA A 447 4.04 11.20 -1.77
C ALA A 447 3.60 12.15 -0.64
N GLY A 448 2.29 12.19 -0.37
CA GLY A 448 1.70 13.06 0.65
C GLY A 448 1.57 14.55 0.28
N LYS A 449 2.12 15.01 -0.85
CA LYS A 449 2.01 16.43 -1.27
C LYS A 449 0.78 16.69 -2.14
N ALA A 450 0.18 17.87 -1.96
CA ALA A 450 -0.95 18.35 -2.76
C ALA A 450 -0.52 18.78 -4.18
N ALA A 451 -1.48 18.90 -5.10
CA ALA A 451 -1.23 19.46 -6.42
C ALA A 451 -0.76 20.92 -6.34
N SER A 452 0.28 21.26 -7.10
CA SER A 452 0.81 22.62 -7.20
C SER A 452 0.06 23.49 -8.19
N PHE A 453 -0.83 22.91 -9.00
CA PHE A 453 -1.62 23.61 -9.99
C PHE A 453 -2.98 22.97 -10.23
N GLU A 454 -3.90 23.74 -10.80
CA GLU A 454 -5.20 23.31 -11.29
C GLU A 454 -5.36 23.68 -12.76
N GLN A 455 -5.86 22.75 -13.60
CA GLN A 455 -6.21 23.03 -14.98
C GLN A 455 -7.69 23.43 -15.07
N LEU A 456 -7.97 24.68 -15.40
CA LEU A 456 -9.32 25.27 -15.42
C LEU A 456 -10.04 25.14 -16.77
N HIS A 457 -9.30 24.87 -17.84
CA HIS A 457 -9.79 24.76 -19.22
C HIS A 457 -8.75 24.11 -20.16
N GLY A 458 -9.19 23.71 -21.35
CA GLY A 458 -8.33 23.32 -22.47
C GLY A 458 -8.09 21.82 -22.62
N LYS A 459 -7.25 21.47 -23.59
CA LYS A 459 -6.83 20.09 -23.87
C LYS A 459 -5.94 19.52 -22.77
N GLU A 460 -5.75 18.21 -22.77
CA GLU A 460 -4.74 17.53 -21.93
C GLU A 460 -3.35 18.19 -22.07
N LEU A 461 -2.63 18.25 -20.94
CA LEU A 461 -1.27 18.81 -20.87
C LEU A 461 -0.26 17.81 -21.45
N SER A 462 0.65 18.31 -22.29
CA SER A 462 1.85 17.55 -22.72
C SER A 462 2.99 17.70 -21.71
N TYR A 463 4.03 16.88 -21.85
CA TYR A 463 5.27 17.03 -21.10
C TYR A 463 5.88 18.43 -21.25
N ASN A 464 6.02 18.91 -22.49
CA ASN A 464 6.58 20.24 -22.78
C ASN A 464 5.70 21.36 -22.23
N ASN A 465 4.37 21.20 -22.21
CA ASN A 465 3.48 22.19 -21.61
C ASN A 465 3.77 22.38 -20.11
N LEU A 466 4.01 21.29 -19.38
CA LEU A 466 4.35 21.37 -17.96
C LEU A 466 5.74 21.94 -17.73
N LEU A 467 6.73 21.50 -18.53
CA LEU A 467 8.10 21.99 -18.42
C LEU A 467 8.18 23.51 -18.61
N ASP A 468 7.51 24.03 -19.64
CA ASP A 468 7.43 25.46 -19.91
C ASP A 468 6.55 26.16 -18.87
N ALA A 469 5.36 25.65 -18.51
CA ALA A 469 4.48 26.31 -17.54
C ALA A 469 5.17 26.54 -16.18
N PHE A 470 5.91 25.55 -15.68
CA PHE A 470 6.67 25.70 -14.43
C PHE A 470 7.89 26.62 -14.61
N GLY A 471 8.58 26.56 -15.75
CA GLY A 471 9.69 27.48 -16.05
C GLY A 471 9.24 28.95 -16.13
N THR A 472 8.12 29.22 -16.82
CA THR A 472 7.54 30.55 -16.92
C THR A 472 7.03 31.05 -15.57
N TRP A 473 6.45 30.15 -14.76
CA TRP A 473 5.98 30.47 -13.41
C TRP A 473 7.13 30.80 -12.44
N ASP A 474 8.24 30.04 -12.51
CA ASP A 474 9.46 30.33 -11.77
C ASP A 474 10.03 31.71 -12.16
N ALA A 475 10.14 32.00 -13.46
CA ALA A 475 10.63 33.26 -13.96
C ALA A 475 9.75 34.47 -13.59
N VAL A 476 8.42 34.35 -13.65
CA VAL A 476 7.52 35.46 -13.30
C VAL A 476 7.50 35.74 -11.79
N SER A 477 7.90 34.75 -10.98
CA SER A 477 7.99 34.87 -9.52
C SER A 477 9.21 35.67 -9.04
N GLU A 478 10.16 36.01 -9.92
CA GLU A 478 11.31 36.89 -9.61
C GLU A 478 10.91 38.36 -9.36
N PHE A 479 9.68 38.72 -9.71
CA PHE A 479 9.23 40.11 -9.76
C PHE A 479 8.11 40.36 -8.77
N ASP A 480 8.30 41.34 -7.90
CA ASP A 480 7.25 41.82 -6.99
C ASP A 480 6.23 42.71 -7.71
N THR A 481 6.64 43.45 -8.74
CA THR A 481 5.76 44.29 -9.57
C THR A 481 4.94 43.44 -10.54
N PRO A 482 3.76 43.89 -11.01
CA PRO A 482 3.03 43.20 -12.07
C PRO A 482 3.96 42.85 -13.25
N ALA A 483 4.02 41.56 -13.57
CA ALA A 483 4.96 41.00 -14.53
C ALA A 483 4.28 40.00 -15.45
N ALA A 484 4.80 39.90 -16.67
CA ALA A 484 4.44 38.88 -17.63
C ALA A 484 5.71 38.28 -18.24
N VAL A 485 5.70 36.96 -18.38
CA VAL A 485 6.81 36.19 -18.97
C VAL A 485 6.23 35.29 -20.05
N ILE A 486 6.92 35.21 -21.18
CA ILE A 486 6.54 34.35 -22.31
C ILE A 486 7.69 33.41 -22.60
N PHE A 487 7.45 32.10 -22.48
CA PHE A 487 8.40 31.05 -22.81
C PHE A 487 8.02 30.34 -24.11
N LYS A 488 9.04 29.77 -24.74
CA LYS A 488 8.88 28.73 -25.75
C LYS A 488 10.11 27.85 -25.74
N HIS A 489 9.91 26.54 -25.58
CA HIS A 489 11.02 25.57 -25.51
C HIS A 489 12.03 25.94 -24.41
N VAL A 490 11.53 26.03 -23.18
CA VAL A 490 12.26 26.13 -21.91
C VAL A 490 13.15 27.36 -21.75
N THR A 491 12.89 28.41 -22.52
CA THR A 491 13.58 29.70 -22.44
C THR A 491 12.59 30.84 -22.69
N PRO A 492 12.73 32.02 -22.06
CA PRO A 492 11.88 33.16 -22.35
C PRO A 492 12.16 33.72 -23.74
N SER A 493 11.08 34.04 -24.48
CA SER A 493 11.12 34.91 -25.65
C SER A 493 10.94 36.38 -25.28
N GLY A 494 10.40 36.67 -24.10
CA GLY A 494 10.28 38.03 -23.58
C GLY A 494 9.77 38.08 -22.14
N ILE A 495 10.20 39.10 -21.41
CA ILE A 495 9.80 39.42 -20.04
C ILE A 495 9.49 40.92 -19.97
N GLY A 496 8.43 41.29 -19.26
CA GLY A 496 8.06 42.67 -19.02
C GLY A 496 7.47 42.88 -17.63
N THR A 497 7.72 44.06 -17.06
CA THR A 497 7.10 44.56 -15.84
C THR A 497 6.42 45.90 -16.11
N ALA A 498 5.33 46.18 -15.39
CA ALA A 498 4.60 47.43 -15.50
C ALA A 498 3.72 47.68 -14.27
N ALA A 499 2.94 48.77 -14.31
CA ALA A 499 1.91 49.04 -13.31
C ALA A 499 0.68 48.13 -13.44
N SER A 500 0.44 47.56 -14.63
CA SER A 500 -0.66 46.64 -14.90
C SER A 500 -0.14 45.34 -15.55
N VAL A 501 -0.88 44.24 -15.38
CA VAL A 501 -0.53 42.94 -16.00
C VAL A 501 -0.59 43.02 -17.53
N LYS A 502 -1.56 43.77 -18.06
CA LYS A 502 -1.72 43.94 -19.50
C LYS A 502 -0.51 44.67 -20.11
N ASP A 503 -0.06 45.76 -19.50
CA ASP A 503 1.09 46.51 -20.02
C ASP A 503 2.39 45.71 -19.88
N ALA A 504 2.53 44.95 -18.80
CA ALA A 504 3.65 44.01 -18.63
C ALA A 504 3.66 42.95 -19.74
N PHE A 505 2.48 42.41 -20.08
CA PHE A 505 2.32 41.47 -21.19
C PHE A 505 2.66 42.09 -22.55
N ASP A 506 2.18 43.30 -22.83
CA ASP A 506 2.46 43.97 -24.10
C ASP A 506 3.97 44.23 -24.28
N LYS A 507 4.67 44.60 -23.20
CA LYS A 507 6.15 44.71 -23.20
C LYS A 507 6.84 43.36 -23.43
N ALA A 508 6.42 42.31 -22.73
CA ALA A 508 6.99 40.97 -22.91
C ALA A 508 6.77 40.45 -24.34
N TRP A 509 5.59 40.68 -24.91
CA TRP A 509 5.24 40.31 -26.28
C TRP A 509 6.07 41.07 -27.32
N ALA A 510 6.32 42.36 -27.09
CA ALA A 510 7.08 43.22 -28.02
C ALA A 510 8.52 42.75 -28.23
N CYS A 511 9.15 42.10 -27.24
CA CYS A 511 10.52 41.60 -27.31
C CYS A 511 10.77 40.69 -28.53
N ASP A 512 9.92 39.69 -28.74
CA ASP A 512 9.98 38.80 -29.89
C ASP A 512 8.58 38.20 -30.21
N PRO A 513 7.73 38.95 -30.93
CA PRO A 513 6.37 38.50 -31.27
C PRO A 513 6.34 37.21 -32.09
N LEU A 514 7.38 36.97 -32.89
CA LEU A 514 7.48 35.78 -33.74
C LEU A 514 7.69 34.53 -32.90
N SER A 515 8.59 34.59 -31.93
CA SER A 515 8.84 33.48 -31.00
C SER A 515 7.69 33.32 -30.00
N ALA A 516 7.04 34.41 -29.59
CA ALA A 516 5.90 34.36 -28.66
C ALA A 516 4.68 33.60 -29.22
N PHE A 517 4.56 33.47 -30.55
CA PHE A 517 3.49 32.72 -31.19
C PHE A 517 3.51 31.22 -30.80
N GLY A 518 2.41 30.75 -30.23
CA GLY A 518 2.30 29.39 -29.67
C GLY A 518 3.11 29.18 -28.39
N GLY A 519 3.58 30.26 -27.77
CA GLY A 519 4.28 30.22 -26.51
C GLY A 519 3.37 29.96 -25.31
N ILE A 520 4.01 29.98 -24.15
CA ILE A 520 3.39 29.78 -22.84
C ILE A 520 3.60 31.03 -22.01
N VAL A 521 2.52 31.59 -21.48
CA VAL A 521 2.52 32.88 -20.79
C VAL A 521 2.25 32.67 -19.31
N ALA A 522 3.00 33.34 -18.45
CA ALA A 522 2.68 33.45 -17.03
C ALA A 522 2.61 34.91 -16.59
N VAL A 523 1.70 35.18 -15.65
CA VAL A 523 1.55 36.48 -14.98
C VAL A 523 1.53 36.29 -13.47
N ASN A 524 2.14 37.20 -12.69
CA ASN A 524 2.24 37.08 -11.23
C ASN A 524 1.08 37.74 -10.44
N ARG A 525 -0.01 38.08 -11.13
CA ARG A 525 -1.23 38.70 -10.57
C ARG A 525 -2.47 38.07 -11.23
N PRO A 526 -3.67 38.24 -10.66
CA PRO A 526 -4.90 37.73 -11.29
C PRO A 526 -4.98 38.13 -12.76
N PHE A 527 -5.28 37.18 -13.64
CA PHE A 527 -5.33 37.41 -15.08
C PHE A 527 -6.58 38.24 -15.41
N PRO A 528 -6.44 39.47 -15.92
CA PRO A 528 -7.57 40.38 -16.02
C PRO A 528 -8.34 40.18 -17.33
N ARG A 529 -9.63 40.56 -17.33
CA ARG A 529 -10.50 40.46 -18.52
C ARG A 529 -9.95 41.26 -19.70
N GLU A 530 -9.44 42.47 -19.46
CA GLU A 530 -8.88 43.34 -20.51
C GLU A 530 -7.74 42.67 -21.29
N LEU A 531 -6.92 41.86 -20.62
CA LEU A 531 -5.84 41.12 -21.27
C LEU A 531 -6.39 39.93 -22.05
N ALA A 532 -7.40 39.24 -21.52
CA ALA A 532 -8.07 38.14 -22.24
C ALA A 532 -8.67 38.62 -23.58
N GLU A 533 -9.30 39.80 -23.57
CA GLU A 533 -9.86 40.43 -24.77
C GLU A 533 -8.73 40.88 -25.74
N ALA A 534 -7.67 41.49 -25.21
CA ALA A 534 -6.52 41.96 -26.01
C ALA A 534 -5.74 40.81 -26.68
N LEU A 535 -5.79 39.58 -26.14
CA LEU A 535 -5.22 38.42 -26.80
C LEU A 535 -5.90 38.13 -28.15
N GLY A 536 -7.17 38.51 -28.35
CA GLY A 536 -7.87 38.42 -29.64
C GLY A 536 -7.67 37.06 -30.33
N LYS A 537 -7.09 37.05 -31.54
CA LYS A 537 -6.78 35.81 -32.30
C LYS A 537 -5.37 35.26 -32.07
N ARG A 538 -4.57 35.87 -31.17
CA ARG A 538 -3.23 35.37 -30.84
C ARG A 538 -3.31 33.93 -30.33
N PHE A 539 -2.39 33.10 -30.81
CA PHE A 539 -2.29 31.70 -30.46
C PHE A 539 -1.30 31.52 -29.30
N LEU A 540 -1.80 30.99 -28.19
CA LEU A 540 -1.04 30.59 -27.00
C LEU A 540 -1.41 29.15 -26.67
N GLU A 541 -0.42 28.34 -26.27
CA GLU A 541 -0.66 26.96 -25.86
C GLU A 541 -1.17 26.88 -24.42
N VAL A 542 -0.56 27.65 -23.51
CA VAL A 542 -0.86 27.66 -22.07
C VAL A 542 -0.79 29.08 -21.52
N ILE A 543 -1.73 29.42 -20.63
CA ILE A 543 -1.73 30.63 -19.82
C ILE A 543 -1.72 30.22 -18.35
N VAL A 544 -0.76 30.75 -17.60
CA VAL A 544 -0.54 30.49 -16.18
C VAL A 544 -0.75 31.77 -15.37
N ALA A 545 -1.51 31.68 -14.29
CA ALA A 545 -1.75 32.82 -13.40
C ALA A 545 -2.05 32.33 -11.97
N PRO A 546 -1.92 33.17 -10.93
CA PRO A 546 -2.40 32.83 -9.58
C PRO A 546 -3.90 32.58 -9.53
N SER A 547 -4.65 33.34 -10.33
CA SER A 547 -6.08 33.19 -10.54
C SER A 547 -6.49 33.91 -11.83
N PHE A 548 -7.73 33.71 -12.25
CA PHE A 548 -8.32 34.40 -13.39
C PHE A 548 -9.56 35.14 -12.93
N GLU A 549 -9.77 36.36 -13.41
CA GLU A 549 -11.04 37.04 -13.21
C GLU A 549 -12.18 36.24 -13.88
N PRO A 550 -13.41 36.25 -13.33
CA PRO A 550 -14.54 35.54 -13.93
C PRO A 550 -14.76 35.92 -15.40
N GLY A 551 -14.72 37.22 -15.72
CA GLY A 551 -14.87 37.70 -17.10
C GLY A 551 -13.68 37.34 -18.01
N ALA A 552 -12.49 37.13 -17.46
CA ALA A 552 -11.35 36.63 -18.23
C ALA A 552 -11.53 35.15 -18.61
N LEU A 553 -12.03 34.32 -17.69
CA LEU A 553 -12.32 32.91 -17.96
C LEU A 553 -13.38 32.75 -19.04
N GLU A 554 -14.44 33.57 -19.02
CA GLU A 554 -15.49 33.57 -20.05
C GLU A 554 -14.89 33.76 -21.45
N VAL A 555 -14.07 34.81 -21.62
CA VAL A 555 -13.42 35.14 -22.91
C VAL A 555 -12.43 34.05 -23.33
N LEU A 556 -11.59 33.57 -22.41
CA LEU A 556 -10.56 32.57 -22.73
C LEU A 556 -11.14 31.19 -23.05
N ARG A 557 -12.30 30.84 -22.47
CA ARG A 557 -12.96 29.54 -22.73
C ARG A 557 -13.50 29.41 -24.15
N GLU A 558 -13.75 30.52 -24.84
CA GLU A 558 -14.09 30.51 -26.28
C GLU A 558 -12.97 29.89 -27.13
N LYS A 559 -11.71 29.99 -26.68
CA LYS A 559 -10.57 29.31 -27.30
C LYS A 559 -10.53 27.86 -26.84
N LYS A 560 -11.10 26.95 -27.64
CA LYS A 560 -11.24 25.50 -27.30
C LYS A 560 -9.96 24.79 -26.83
N ASN A 561 -8.78 25.21 -27.30
CA ASN A 561 -7.53 24.46 -27.10
C ASN A 561 -6.59 25.03 -26.04
N VAL A 562 -6.75 26.30 -25.64
CA VAL A 562 -5.80 26.95 -24.71
C VAL A 562 -5.93 26.31 -23.33
N ARG A 563 -4.81 25.92 -22.71
CA ARG A 563 -4.85 25.48 -21.31
C ARG A 563 -4.75 26.67 -20.39
N LEU A 564 -5.67 26.74 -19.44
CA LEU A 564 -5.65 27.74 -18.37
C LEU A 564 -5.22 27.05 -17.08
N ILE A 565 -4.08 27.46 -16.53
CA ILE A 565 -3.48 26.85 -15.35
C ILE A 565 -3.48 27.87 -14.21
N ALA A 566 -4.10 27.50 -13.09
CA ALA A 566 -3.99 28.25 -11.84
C ALA A 566 -2.86 27.71 -10.97
N MET A 567 -1.89 28.55 -10.60
CA MET A 567 -0.76 28.24 -9.73
C MET A 567 -0.62 29.33 -8.67
N LYS A 568 -0.87 29.04 -7.39
CA LYS A 568 -0.93 30.11 -6.35
C LYS A 568 0.42 30.54 -5.80
N ALA A 569 1.39 29.64 -5.80
CA ALA A 569 2.73 29.87 -5.27
C ALA A 569 3.75 29.13 -6.15
N PRO A 570 5.00 29.61 -6.23
CA PRO A 570 6.08 28.81 -6.79
C PRO A 570 6.20 27.49 -6.02
N PRO A 571 6.66 26.41 -6.67
CA PRO A 571 6.98 25.18 -5.97
C PRO A 571 7.95 25.48 -4.82
N PRO A 572 7.79 24.85 -3.65
CA PRO A 572 8.75 25.03 -2.56
C PRO A 572 10.15 24.58 -3.03
N PRO A 573 11.22 25.13 -2.43
CA PRO A 573 12.58 24.67 -2.71
C PRO A 573 12.67 23.18 -2.43
N THR A 574 12.99 22.40 -3.46
CA THR A 574 13.14 20.95 -3.40
C THR A 574 14.42 20.56 -4.11
N THR A 575 14.99 19.41 -3.75
CA THR A 575 16.14 18.88 -4.48
C THR A 575 15.74 18.62 -5.94
N LEU A 576 16.44 19.27 -6.86
CA LEU A 576 16.29 19.03 -8.29
C LEU A 576 17.04 17.76 -8.66
N LEU A 577 16.34 16.84 -9.34
CA LEU A 577 16.88 15.55 -9.75
C LEU A 577 16.95 15.47 -11.27
N ARG A 578 18.11 15.11 -11.81
CA ARG A 578 18.34 14.89 -13.25
C ARG A 578 18.92 13.51 -13.48
N SER A 579 18.20 12.67 -14.21
CA SER A 579 18.67 11.33 -14.59
C SER A 579 19.77 11.42 -15.66
N LEU A 580 20.78 10.57 -15.53
CA LEU A 580 21.86 10.32 -16.50
C LEU A 580 21.84 8.85 -17.00
N GLY A 581 20.69 8.19 -16.93
CA GLY A 581 20.59 6.73 -17.06
C GLY A 581 20.44 6.10 -15.68
N ASP A 582 21.38 5.24 -15.29
CA ASP A 582 21.40 4.57 -13.98
C ASP A 582 21.84 5.51 -12.83
N GLU A 583 22.44 6.65 -13.16
CA GLU A 583 22.86 7.68 -12.20
C GLU A 583 21.88 8.85 -12.15
N VAL A 584 21.88 9.57 -11.02
CA VAL A 584 21.04 10.76 -10.80
C VAL A 584 21.87 11.88 -10.20
N LEU A 585 21.83 13.06 -10.83
CA LEU A 585 22.36 14.29 -10.25
C LEU A 585 21.32 14.91 -9.32
N ALA A 586 21.74 15.31 -8.12
CA ALA A 586 20.95 16.05 -7.16
C ALA A 586 21.57 17.45 -6.96
N THR A 587 20.75 18.50 -7.00
CA THR A 587 21.19 19.88 -6.73
C THR A 587 20.11 20.67 -6.00
N GLU A 588 20.51 21.68 -5.24
CA GLU A 588 19.59 22.72 -4.76
C GLU A 588 19.10 23.58 -5.94
N PRO A 589 17.91 24.18 -5.87
CA PRO A 589 17.47 25.12 -6.89
C PRO A 589 18.17 26.48 -6.79
N ASP A 590 18.34 27.14 -7.93
CA ASP A 590 18.89 28.48 -8.02
C ASP A 590 17.83 29.54 -7.66
N HIS A 591 17.76 29.93 -6.39
CA HIS A 591 16.80 30.91 -5.88
C HIS A 591 17.39 32.30 -5.62
N VAL A 592 18.71 32.44 -5.55
CA VAL A 592 19.37 33.70 -5.19
C VAL A 592 19.59 34.54 -6.44
N ALA A 593 18.89 35.66 -6.59
CA ALA A 593 19.14 36.58 -7.71
C ALA A 593 20.35 37.50 -7.45
N PHE A 594 20.58 37.95 -6.21
CA PHE A 594 21.67 38.85 -5.85
C PHE A 594 22.32 38.43 -4.54
N GLY A 595 23.65 38.54 -4.44
CA GLY A 595 24.40 38.35 -3.20
C GLY A 595 24.56 39.64 -2.39
N ASP A 596 25.46 39.62 -1.40
CA ASP A 596 25.57 40.69 -0.39
C ASP A 596 26.06 42.05 -0.94
N ALA A 597 26.73 42.10 -2.10
CA ALA A 597 27.08 43.37 -2.76
C ALA A 597 27.32 43.25 -4.27
N LEU A 598 26.61 44.07 -5.05
CA LEU A 598 26.92 44.36 -6.46
C LEU A 598 28.10 45.34 -6.53
N LYS A 599 29.16 44.99 -7.26
CA LYS A 599 30.38 45.80 -7.34
C LYS A 599 30.50 46.50 -8.69
N THR A 600 30.47 47.83 -8.72
CA THR A 600 30.90 48.58 -9.91
C THR A 600 32.41 48.51 -10.07
N VAL A 601 32.88 48.07 -11.23
CA VAL A 601 34.32 47.85 -11.50
C VAL A 601 34.94 48.79 -12.54
N THR A 602 34.11 49.46 -13.33
CA THR A 602 34.52 50.52 -14.27
C THR A 602 34.64 51.87 -13.58
N LYS A 603 35.30 52.84 -14.23
CA LYS A 603 35.40 54.23 -13.78
C LYS A 603 34.03 54.91 -13.73
N ARG A 604 33.20 54.69 -14.74
CA ARG A 604 31.82 55.20 -14.78
C ARG A 604 30.92 54.33 -13.92
N LYS A 605 30.11 54.97 -13.07
CA LYS A 605 29.04 54.32 -12.30
C LYS A 605 27.73 54.27 -13.09
N PRO A 606 26.91 53.22 -12.93
CA PRO A 606 25.59 53.20 -13.53
C PRO A 606 24.72 54.34 -12.97
N THR A 607 23.89 54.92 -13.82
CA THR A 607 22.80 55.82 -13.43
C THR A 607 21.67 55.05 -12.76
N THR A 608 20.70 55.75 -12.15
CA THR A 608 19.54 55.10 -11.53
C THR A 608 18.73 54.26 -12.52
N ASP A 609 18.53 54.75 -13.75
CA ASP A 609 17.80 54.01 -14.79
C ASP A 609 18.58 52.76 -15.23
N GLU A 610 19.89 52.89 -15.40
CA GLU A 610 20.75 51.76 -15.73
C GLU A 610 20.80 50.74 -14.60
N GLU A 611 20.85 51.15 -13.34
CA GLU A 611 20.84 50.21 -12.22
C GLU A 611 19.53 49.41 -12.18
N ALA A 612 18.39 50.08 -12.38
CA ALA A 612 17.10 49.39 -12.48
C ALA A 612 17.08 48.39 -13.66
N ALA A 613 17.58 48.81 -14.83
CA ALA A 613 17.69 47.95 -16.01
C ALA A 613 18.65 46.78 -15.81
N LEU A 614 19.81 46.98 -15.18
CA LEU A 614 20.77 45.90 -14.89
C LEU A 614 20.16 44.88 -13.95
N ARG A 615 19.44 45.32 -12.91
CA ARG A 615 18.76 44.42 -11.98
C ARG A 615 17.62 43.64 -12.65
N PHE A 616 16.86 44.28 -13.53
CA PHE A 616 15.84 43.60 -14.34
C PHE A 616 16.49 42.57 -15.28
N ALA A 617 17.48 43.00 -16.07
CA ALA A 617 18.19 42.17 -17.04
C ALA A 617 18.87 40.96 -16.38
N TRP A 618 19.44 41.14 -15.18
CA TRP A 618 20.08 40.08 -14.41
C TRP A 618 19.09 39.00 -13.97
N ARG A 619 17.94 39.40 -13.39
CA ARG A 619 16.84 38.48 -13.06
C ARG A 619 16.34 37.75 -14.31
N THR A 620 16.23 38.43 -15.45
CA THR A 620 15.86 37.79 -16.73
C THR A 620 16.92 36.77 -17.18
N ALA A 621 18.21 37.11 -17.13
CA ALA A 621 19.29 36.26 -17.62
C ALA A 621 19.37 34.92 -16.86
N LYS A 622 19.06 34.92 -15.56
CA LYS A 622 18.95 33.71 -14.71
C LYS A 622 17.99 32.65 -15.28
N HIS A 623 16.99 33.06 -16.05
CA HIS A 623 15.95 32.17 -16.61
C HIS A 623 16.15 31.82 -18.08
N VAL A 624 17.20 32.34 -18.72
CA VAL A 624 17.54 32.07 -20.12
C VAL A 624 18.49 30.89 -20.20
N ARG A 625 18.31 30.00 -21.19
CA ARG A 625 19.22 28.88 -21.39
C ARG A 625 20.63 29.36 -21.74
N SER A 626 21.63 28.74 -21.12
CA SER A 626 23.03 29.15 -21.25
C SER A 626 23.65 28.70 -22.58
N ASN A 627 24.57 29.47 -23.17
CA ASN A 627 25.05 30.79 -22.75
C ASN A 627 24.01 31.89 -23.04
N ALA A 628 23.68 32.68 -22.03
CA ALA A 628 22.62 33.69 -22.14
C ALA A 628 23.15 35.12 -22.18
N ILE A 629 22.59 35.93 -23.08
CA ILE A 629 22.74 37.39 -23.13
C ILE A 629 21.35 38.02 -23.20
N VAL A 630 21.10 38.98 -22.33
CA VAL A 630 19.84 39.73 -22.28
C VAL A 630 20.13 41.21 -22.49
N LEU A 631 19.54 41.78 -23.53
CA LEU A 631 19.44 43.21 -23.74
C LEU A 631 18.09 43.68 -23.18
N ALA A 632 18.12 44.70 -22.32
CA ALA A 632 16.91 45.17 -21.66
C ALA A 632 16.95 46.68 -21.39
N GLY A 633 15.76 47.24 -21.21
CA GLY A 633 15.54 48.48 -20.49
C GLY A 633 15.23 48.23 -19.00
N PRO A 634 14.72 49.23 -18.27
CA PRO A 634 14.39 49.12 -16.85
C PRO A 634 13.27 48.12 -16.53
N ASP A 635 12.43 47.81 -17.51
CA ASP A 635 11.14 47.14 -17.31
C ASP A 635 10.77 46.13 -18.42
N ALA A 636 11.64 45.91 -19.39
CA ALA A 636 11.37 44.99 -20.50
C ALA A 636 12.67 44.46 -21.11
N SER A 637 12.67 43.17 -21.46
CA SER A 637 13.66 42.60 -22.37
C SER A 637 13.37 43.09 -23.79
N VAL A 638 14.41 43.45 -24.53
CA VAL A 638 14.29 43.93 -25.92
C VAL A 638 15.12 43.10 -26.92
N GLY A 639 15.95 42.18 -26.41
CA GLY A 639 16.65 41.19 -27.22
C GLY A 639 17.25 40.10 -26.33
N ILE A 640 17.03 38.84 -26.68
CA ILE A 640 17.51 37.68 -25.91
C ILE A 640 18.31 36.76 -26.83
N GLY A 641 19.56 36.51 -26.48
CA GLY A 641 20.42 35.52 -27.10
C GLY A 641 20.56 34.32 -26.17
N ALA A 642 19.84 33.23 -26.48
CA ALA A 642 19.74 32.04 -25.62
C ALA A 642 20.48 30.83 -26.21
N GLY A 643 21.01 29.97 -25.35
CA GLY A 643 21.38 28.58 -25.67
C GLY A 643 22.61 28.42 -26.57
N GLN A 644 23.53 29.38 -26.62
CA GLN A 644 24.70 29.28 -27.49
C GLN A 644 25.90 28.65 -26.76
N MET A 645 26.80 28.02 -27.52
CA MET A 645 28.06 27.50 -26.98
C MET A 645 29.09 28.61 -26.79
N SER A 646 29.00 29.67 -27.59
CA SER A 646 29.90 30.82 -27.59
C SER A 646 29.19 32.06 -27.02
N ARG A 647 29.83 32.75 -26.08
CA ARG A 647 29.28 33.94 -25.42
C ARG A 647 29.01 35.06 -26.42
N VAL A 648 29.95 35.30 -27.32
CA VAL A 648 29.86 36.37 -28.30
C VAL A 648 28.74 36.12 -29.32
N ASP A 649 28.45 34.86 -29.64
CA ASP A 649 27.32 34.51 -30.51
C ASP A 649 25.98 34.79 -29.83
N SER A 650 25.88 34.61 -28.51
CA SER A 650 24.71 35.08 -27.74
C SER A 650 24.56 36.61 -27.82
N VAL A 651 25.66 37.38 -27.79
CA VAL A 651 25.60 38.85 -27.95
C VAL A 651 25.10 39.21 -29.35
N ARG A 652 25.63 38.58 -30.39
CA ARG A 652 25.19 38.78 -31.79
C ARG A 652 23.70 38.48 -31.95
N LEU A 653 23.26 37.33 -31.45
CA LEU A 653 21.85 36.90 -31.53
C LEU A 653 20.92 37.86 -30.77
N ALA A 654 21.29 38.27 -29.55
CA ALA A 654 20.53 39.26 -28.80
C ALA A 654 20.44 40.59 -29.57
N GLY A 655 21.53 41.01 -30.21
CA GLY A 655 21.57 42.20 -31.05
C GLY A 655 20.70 42.09 -32.31
N GLU A 656 20.64 40.93 -32.96
CA GLU A 656 19.72 40.69 -34.09
C GLU A 656 18.25 40.79 -33.65
N LYS A 657 17.91 40.21 -32.50
CA LYS A 657 16.57 40.32 -31.91
C LYS A 657 16.24 41.77 -31.57
N TYR A 658 17.18 42.51 -30.99
CA TYR A 658 16.99 43.94 -30.69
C TYR A 658 16.80 44.79 -31.95
N LYS A 659 17.55 44.53 -33.03
CA LYS A 659 17.33 45.19 -34.32
C LYS A 659 15.94 44.90 -34.90
N ALA A 660 15.42 43.69 -34.68
CA ALA A 660 14.04 43.37 -35.06
C ALA A 660 13.03 44.12 -34.19
N PHE A 661 13.23 44.17 -32.88
CA PHE A 661 12.40 44.93 -31.93
C PHE A 661 12.27 46.41 -32.34
N LEU A 662 13.38 47.05 -32.71
CA LEU A 662 13.42 48.46 -33.10
C LEU A 662 12.65 48.82 -34.38
N LYS A 663 12.20 47.82 -35.18
CA LYS A 663 11.39 48.08 -36.36
C LYS A 663 9.98 48.57 -36.00
N ASP A 664 9.45 48.05 -34.90
CA ASP A 664 8.06 48.27 -34.48
C ASP A 664 7.96 49.01 -33.13
N ASN A 665 9.09 49.22 -32.45
CA ASN A 665 9.14 49.78 -31.09
C ASN A 665 10.26 50.83 -30.96
N PRO A 666 10.09 51.86 -30.11
CA PRO A 666 11.17 52.80 -29.82
C PRO A 666 12.31 52.13 -29.04
N ALA A 667 13.52 52.67 -29.17
CA ALA A 667 14.63 52.26 -28.32
C ALA A 667 14.30 52.54 -26.84
N PRO A 668 14.72 51.66 -25.91
CA PRO A 668 14.51 51.89 -24.49
C PRO A 668 15.33 53.11 -24.03
N ARG A 669 14.86 53.76 -22.96
CA ARG A 669 15.49 54.96 -22.39
C ARG A 669 16.97 54.75 -22.03
N CYS A 670 17.30 53.55 -21.54
CA CYS A 670 18.65 53.04 -21.46
C CYS A 670 18.65 51.60 -21.96
N LEU A 671 19.74 51.20 -22.61
CA LEU A 671 19.94 49.82 -23.07
C LEU A 671 21.08 49.23 -22.25
N VAL A 672 20.81 48.14 -21.54
CA VAL A 672 21.85 47.44 -20.78
C VAL A 672 21.96 45.99 -21.23
N LEU A 673 23.09 45.37 -20.90
CA LEU A 673 23.35 43.97 -21.19
C LEU A 673 23.59 43.19 -19.90
N ALA A 674 22.90 42.05 -19.73
CA ALA A 674 23.22 41.06 -18.71
C ALA A 674 23.78 39.79 -19.36
N SER A 675 24.79 39.20 -18.71
CA SER A 675 25.40 37.93 -19.11
C SER A 675 25.36 36.95 -17.94
N ASP A 676 24.73 35.79 -18.12
CA ASP A 676 24.57 34.76 -17.06
C ASP A 676 25.90 34.26 -16.45
N ALA A 677 26.98 34.35 -17.23
CA ALA A 677 28.35 34.02 -16.87
C ALA A 677 29.33 35.12 -17.31
N PHE A 678 30.58 35.02 -16.89
CA PHE A 678 31.59 36.02 -17.24
C PHE A 678 31.89 36.07 -18.75
N PHE A 679 32.35 37.21 -19.23
CA PHE A 679 32.89 37.36 -20.58
C PHE A 679 34.34 36.84 -20.64
N PRO A 680 34.65 35.89 -21.53
CA PRO A 680 35.99 35.33 -21.63
C PRO A 680 36.98 36.28 -22.33
N PHE A 681 36.49 37.18 -23.18
CA PHE A 681 37.30 38.09 -24.00
C PHE A 681 36.61 39.47 -24.13
N ARG A 682 37.38 40.49 -24.55
CA ARG A 682 36.86 41.86 -24.75
C ARG A 682 35.81 42.01 -25.84
N ASP A 683 35.74 41.07 -26.78
CA ASP A 683 34.87 41.10 -27.96
C ASP A 683 33.37 41.25 -27.60
N GLY A 684 32.96 40.71 -26.45
CA GLY A 684 31.62 40.92 -25.91
C GLY A 684 31.32 42.39 -25.57
N MET A 685 32.31 43.13 -25.04
CA MET A 685 32.15 44.56 -24.72
C MET A 685 32.15 45.41 -25.98
N ASP A 686 33.06 45.11 -26.92
CA ASP A 686 33.11 45.80 -28.21
C ASP A 686 31.76 45.66 -28.95
N GLN A 687 31.13 44.48 -28.91
CA GLN A 687 29.81 44.27 -29.50
C GLN A 687 28.67 44.89 -28.69
N ALA A 688 28.72 44.86 -27.36
CA ALA A 688 27.73 45.53 -26.52
C ALA A 688 27.68 47.04 -26.80
N ALA A 689 28.86 47.66 -26.90
CA ALA A 689 29.00 49.07 -27.26
C ALA A 689 28.47 49.36 -28.67
N ALA A 690 28.79 48.51 -29.65
CA ALA A 690 28.29 48.65 -31.03
C ALA A 690 26.75 48.54 -31.14
N LEU A 691 26.09 47.85 -30.20
CA LEU A 691 24.63 47.78 -30.11
C LEU A 691 24.01 48.99 -29.40
N GLY A 692 24.83 49.88 -28.82
CA GLY A 692 24.38 51.03 -28.06
C GLY A 692 24.06 50.73 -26.59
N ALA A 693 24.53 49.60 -26.05
CA ALA A 693 24.41 49.36 -24.61
C ALA A 693 25.22 50.42 -23.84
N THR A 694 24.71 50.86 -22.69
CA THR A 694 25.36 51.88 -21.85
C THR A 694 25.87 51.29 -20.53
N ALA A 695 25.40 50.11 -20.15
CA ALA A 695 25.90 49.39 -18.99
C ALA A 695 25.81 47.86 -19.15
N VAL A 696 26.64 47.13 -18.39
CA VAL A 696 26.77 45.67 -18.41
C VAL A 696 26.76 45.10 -16.99
N ILE A 697 26.09 43.98 -16.78
CA ILE A 697 26.13 43.18 -15.55
C ILE A 697 26.55 41.73 -15.85
N GLN A 698 27.51 41.22 -15.09
CA GLN A 698 28.03 39.86 -15.23
C GLN A 698 28.58 39.36 -13.88
N PRO A 699 28.93 38.06 -13.70
CA PRO A 699 29.51 37.59 -12.44
C PRO A 699 30.91 38.11 -12.15
N GLY A 700 31.77 38.21 -13.17
CA GLY A 700 33.22 38.28 -13.00
C GLY A 700 33.86 36.91 -12.70
N GLY A 701 35.15 36.91 -12.39
CA GLY A 701 35.94 35.71 -12.08
C GLY A 701 36.75 35.16 -13.26
N SER A 702 36.86 35.89 -14.37
CA SER A 702 37.77 35.52 -15.46
C SER A 702 39.20 35.92 -15.11
N ILE A 703 40.18 35.13 -15.56
CA ILE A 703 41.60 35.55 -15.55
C ILE A 703 41.84 36.80 -16.43
N ARG A 704 40.87 37.14 -17.30
CA ARG A 704 40.90 38.30 -18.20
C ARG A 704 39.91 39.40 -17.81
N ASP A 705 39.41 39.41 -16.57
CA ASP A 705 38.47 40.45 -16.13
C ASP A 705 39.04 41.86 -16.32
N GLU A 706 40.34 42.08 -16.09
CA GLU A 706 40.99 43.39 -16.31
C GLU A 706 40.90 43.85 -17.77
N GLU A 707 41.09 42.94 -18.74
CA GLU A 707 40.97 43.23 -20.19
C GLU A 707 39.53 43.63 -20.54
N VAL A 708 38.56 42.90 -19.99
CA VAL A 708 37.13 43.14 -20.23
C VAL A 708 36.66 44.44 -19.58
N VAL A 709 37.11 44.73 -18.35
CA VAL A 709 36.82 46.00 -17.65
C VAL A 709 37.47 47.18 -18.36
N ALA A 710 38.71 47.04 -18.84
CA ALA A 710 39.38 48.07 -19.63
C ALA A 710 38.62 48.38 -20.92
N ALA A 711 38.16 47.35 -21.65
CA ALA A 711 37.34 47.54 -22.84
C ALA A 711 36.00 48.25 -22.53
N ALA A 712 35.37 47.92 -21.39
CA ALA A 712 34.17 48.63 -20.95
C ALA A 712 34.45 50.13 -20.65
N ASP A 713 35.55 50.44 -19.98
CA ASP A 713 36.00 51.82 -19.75
C ASP A 713 36.31 52.56 -21.06
N GLU A 714 36.96 51.91 -22.03
CA GLU A 714 37.25 52.47 -23.37
C GLU A 714 35.97 52.90 -24.10
N HIS A 715 34.89 52.11 -23.98
CA HIS A 715 33.60 52.39 -24.59
C HIS A 715 32.64 53.21 -23.71
N GLY A 716 33.07 53.64 -22.52
CA GLY A 716 32.24 54.41 -21.58
C GLY A 716 31.08 53.61 -20.96
N LEU A 717 31.15 52.28 -20.99
CA LEU A 717 30.17 51.39 -20.37
C LEU A 717 30.34 51.39 -18.85
N ALA A 718 29.23 51.44 -18.10
CA ALA A 718 29.27 51.09 -16.69
C ALA A 718 29.23 49.56 -16.54
N MET A 719 30.09 48.95 -15.74
CA MET A 719 30.09 47.50 -15.50
C MET A 719 29.90 47.18 -14.02
N VAL A 720 28.99 46.24 -13.75
CA VAL A 720 28.68 45.72 -12.42
C VAL A 720 29.00 44.22 -12.37
N LEU A 721 29.75 43.80 -11.35
CA LEU A 721 30.02 42.39 -11.04
C LEU A 721 29.12 41.89 -9.91
N THR A 722 28.56 40.69 -10.08
CA THR A 722 27.62 40.08 -9.11
C THR A 722 28.25 39.00 -8.23
N ALA A 723 29.40 38.44 -8.63
CA ALA A 723 30.00 37.23 -8.06
C ALA A 723 29.09 35.98 -8.07
N LEU A 724 27.94 36.03 -8.77
CA LEU A 724 26.99 34.93 -8.89
C LEU A 724 26.84 34.55 -10.36
N ARG A 725 26.89 33.25 -10.67
CA ARG A 725 26.69 32.72 -12.02
C ARG A 725 25.41 31.90 -12.07
N HIS A 726 24.57 32.17 -13.06
CA HIS A 726 23.24 31.53 -13.21
C HIS A 726 23.16 30.67 -14.49
N PHE A 727 23.92 29.57 -14.54
CA PHE A 727 23.82 28.65 -15.68
C PHE A 727 22.53 27.83 -15.64
N LYS A 728 21.89 27.67 -16.81
CA LYS A 728 20.65 26.88 -16.97
C LYS A 728 20.74 26.01 -18.22
N HIS A 729 20.72 24.68 -18.02
CA HIS A 729 20.97 23.65 -19.06
C HIS A 729 19.79 22.74 -19.32
#